data_AF-A0A7W3P9U9-F1
#
_entry.id   AF-A0A7W3P9U9-F1
#
_cell.length_a   1.000
_cell.length_b   1.000
_cell.length_c   1.000
_cell.angle_alpha   90.00
_cell.angle_beta   90.00
_cell.angle_gamma   90.00
#
_symmetry.space_group_name_H-M   'P 1'
#
loop_
_entity.id
_entity.type
_entity.pdbx_description
1 polymer ?
#
loop_
_entity_poly.entity_id
_entity_poly.type
_entity_poly.pdbx_seq_one_letter_code
_entity_poly.pdbx_strand_id
1 'polypeptide(L)'
;MSNHTPRNVPRRPGRRLRTVGAAAAVLGLAATFHSTGGASAATLPSSGDDLGPVGTDPGASSLLQTLLQAATGVVTDTSKVAGRDGKTYWIENHIESKALPASALDGLGLPSLGGIPAGDSGGTVADDGIRREYLVVWAGDNNVLDKSGAELTALPKSVGTDLIGQKDLVGPDFFAVVDATKGSPSYGTVVNTATVGPLVENEPHHMQYIWHKGNNIFAGGLFTDVTYVVDTSQLPKLTLKAVNLPQDTVCGSVPDAYWVTKDGDAYGTYMGGPDLPGPCTYTDGSVRVGNGFGGSPGELVRLDKDGKTLSEAPAATETPEDTQRCDNIPALPAPTCANPHGVQAREDLGILVSSDYNEPRNIILNPVSSPSSYLRRPTVRTWDISDEDHPKLKAVSFLPDGPRVGKVPHQEEPRAAMETTVTNLPGHKGAFAETMQGGAIYYAPDITAEKPEWREVFDLTTSNKLTDPNSNWYGGGSNGGWLQTSLDDKYLYHAVVGRQPSGDDKGSPPYILKLDIQKLLASGDSPQCNIDTLDEVTAGGAESDCPAVVDTLPAPGGPHWGALDNLQLGEDGYYHETTDVRRIAYSNYFVARTGLNGDHRVCLADVLADETLALDTKFRDTTGETCIDFDRASWPHGDWGPAKPHSMLFVTADDDVK
;
A
#
# COMPACT_ATOMS: atom_id res chain seq x y z
N MET A 1 25.55 -8.29 59.67
CA MET A 1 26.85 -8.06 60.33
C MET A 1 27.97 -8.41 59.36
N SER A 2 28.88 -7.44 59.14
CA SER A 2 30.30 -7.54 58.75
C SER A 2 30.76 -8.29 57.48
N ASN A 3 31.00 -7.48 56.44
CA ASN A 3 32.28 -7.18 55.74
C ASN A 3 33.47 -8.16 55.64
N HIS A 4 34.08 -8.09 54.43
CA HIS A 4 35.51 -8.23 54.03
C HIS A 4 36.02 -9.66 53.72
N THR A 5 36.78 -9.97 52.64
CA THR A 5 37.52 -9.21 51.58
C THR A 5 37.92 -10.19 50.42
N PRO A 6 38.48 -9.72 49.29
CA PRO A 6 38.55 -10.41 47.98
C PRO A 6 39.89 -11.07 47.62
N ARG A 7 39.94 -11.83 46.51
CA ARG A 7 41.17 -12.27 45.82
C ARG A 7 41.13 -12.12 44.29
N ASN A 8 42.07 -11.28 43.82
CA ASN A 8 42.92 -11.28 42.62
C ASN A 8 42.77 -12.36 41.53
N VAL A 9 42.72 -11.91 40.26
CA VAL A 9 43.52 -12.45 39.12
C VAL A 9 43.69 -11.34 38.02
N PRO A 10 44.58 -11.43 37.00
CA PRO A 10 45.61 -10.43 36.76
C PRO A 10 45.51 -9.67 35.41
N ARG A 11 46.22 -8.54 35.31
CA ARG A 11 46.41 -7.74 34.09
C ARG A 11 47.67 -8.14 33.31
N ARG A 12 47.55 -8.16 31.96
CA ARG A 12 48.44 -7.58 30.89
C ARG A 12 48.41 -8.46 29.60
N PRO A 13 48.89 -7.99 28.43
CA PRO A 13 49.13 -6.62 27.91
C PRO A 13 48.54 -6.40 26.49
N GLY A 14 48.71 -5.19 25.94
CA GLY A 14 48.06 -4.71 24.71
C GLY A 14 48.54 -5.25 23.36
N ARG A 15 47.77 -4.86 22.33
CA ARG A 15 48.01 -5.05 20.89
C ARG A 15 47.73 -3.69 20.22
N ARG A 16 48.76 -2.92 19.88
CA ARG A 16 49.46 -2.83 18.57
C ARG A 16 48.53 -2.54 17.39
N LEU A 17 48.52 -1.26 16.99
CA LEU A 17 48.23 -0.81 15.63
C LEU A 17 49.14 -1.55 14.62
N ARG A 18 48.56 -1.92 13.48
CA ARG A 18 49.29 -2.22 12.25
C ARG A 18 48.82 -1.25 11.16
N THR A 19 49.73 -0.36 10.78
CA THR A 19 49.83 0.18 9.43
C THR A 19 50.70 -0.77 8.60
N VAL A 20 50.41 -0.89 7.30
CA VAL A 20 51.30 -0.62 6.15
C VAL A 20 50.69 -1.22 4.88
N GLY A 21 50.55 -0.38 3.85
CA GLY A 21 51.06 -0.74 2.52
C GLY A 21 50.07 -0.69 1.36
N ALA A 22 49.98 0.45 0.67
CA ALA A 22 49.94 0.46 -0.79
C ALA A 22 50.55 1.77 -1.31
N ALA A 23 51.45 1.63 -2.27
CA ALA A 23 52.19 2.67 -2.95
C ALA A 23 51.69 2.83 -4.39
N ALA A 24 51.91 4.02 -4.97
CA ALA A 24 51.99 4.40 -6.39
C ALA A 24 51.21 5.73 -6.60
N ALA A 25 51.86 6.88 -6.76
CA ALA A 25 52.60 7.37 -7.93
C ALA A 25 51.72 8.05 -9.01
N VAL A 26 51.63 9.38 -8.91
CA VAL A 26 51.94 10.42 -9.94
C VAL A 26 51.06 10.59 -11.19
N LEU A 27 50.89 11.89 -11.53
CA LEU A 27 50.30 12.57 -12.71
C LEU A 27 48.77 12.82 -12.63
N GLY A 28 48.22 14.03 -12.58
CA GLY A 28 48.75 15.37 -12.87
C GLY A 28 48.34 15.83 -14.27
N LEU A 29 47.15 16.43 -14.42
CA LEU A 29 46.80 17.40 -15.48
C LEU A 29 45.35 17.89 -15.31
N ALA A 30 45.18 19.14 -14.87
CA ALA A 30 44.03 19.97 -15.24
C ALA A 30 44.46 21.44 -15.16
N ALA A 31 44.47 22.06 -16.33
CA ALA A 31 44.99 23.39 -16.57
C ALA A 31 44.08 24.47 -15.97
N THR A 32 44.72 25.45 -15.36
CA THR A 32 44.18 26.78 -15.09
C THR A 32 44.07 27.56 -16.40
N PHE A 33 42.92 28.19 -16.66
CA PHE A 33 42.85 29.32 -17.58
C PHE A 33 42.31 30.55 -16.87
N HIS A 34 43.07 31.63 -17.07
CA HIS A 34 42.98 32.93 -16.44
C HIS A 34 41.81 33.76 -16.96
N SER A 35 41.21 34.49 -16.03
CA SER A 35 40.43 35.70 -16.26
C SER A 35 41.35 36.89 -16.55
N THR A 36 41.15 37.56 -17.68
CA THR A 36 41.40 38.98 -17.97
C THR A 36 40.46 39.33 -19.14
N GLY A 37 39.78 40.45 -19.29
CA GLY A 37 39.76 41.77 -18.66
C GLY A 37 39.32 42.76 -19.75
N GLY A 38 38.61 43.84 -19.39
CA GLY A 38 38.58 45.06 -20.21
C GLY A 38 37.22 45.48 -20.77
N ALA A 39 36.63 46.48 -20.11
CA ALA A 39 35.50 47.26 -20.61
C ALA A 39 35.96 48.33 -21.62
N SER A 40 35.09 48.70 -22.56
CA SER A 40 34.92 50.09 -23.00
C SER A 40 33.61 50.30 -23.74
N ALA A 41 32.95 51.39 -23.38
CA ALA A 41 31.65 51.84 -23.83
C ALA A 41 31.72 52.53 -25.20
N ALA A 42 30.67 52.33 -26.00
CA ALA A 42 30.28 53.25 -27.07
C ALA A 42 28.75 53.29 -27.15
N THR A 43 28.21 54.49 -27.19
CA THR A 43 26.79 54.85 -27.15
C THR A 43 26.17 54.93 -28.55
N LEU A 44 24.97 54.32 -28.69
CA LEU A 44 23.80 54.65 -29.54
C LEU A 44 23.92 54.49 -31.08
N PRO A 45 22.84 54.14 -31.83
CA PRO A 45 21.46 54.56 -31.58
C PRO A 45 20.34 53.50 -31.63
N SER A 46 19.21 53.91 -31.07
CA SER A 46 17.89 53.30 -31.15
C SER A 46 17.36 53.19 -32.58
N SER A 47 16.94 51.98 -32.97
CA SER A 47 15.86 51.78 -33.92
C SER A 47 15.09 50.54 -33.47
N GLY A 48 13.82 50.74 -33.14
CA GLY A 48 12.92 49.65 -32.79
C GLY A 48 12.66 48.80 -34.01
N ASP A 49 12.85 47.50 -33.85
CA ASP A 49 12.17 46.48 -34.64
C ASP A 49 11.48 45.54 -33.67
N ASP A 50 10.17 45.48 -33.88
CA ASP A 50 9.15 44.72 -33.20
C ASP A 50 9.39 43.22 -33.50
N LEU A 51 10.19 42.54 -32.68
CA LEU A 51 10.24 41.08 -32.68
C LEU A 51 8.98 40.58 -31.96
N GLY A 52 7.89 40.47 -32.73
CA GLY A 52 6.72 39.70 -32.32
C GLY A 52 7.13 38.27 -31.88
N PRO A 53 6.30 37.60 -31.07
CA PRO A 53 6.61 36.27 -30.56
C PRO A 53 6.90 35.34 -31.74
N VAL A 54 8.06 34.69 -31.72
CA VAL A 54 8.39 33.60 -32.62
C VAL A 54 7.29 32.56 -32.45
N GLY A 55 6.41 32.45 -33.45
CA GLY A 55 5.39 31.42 -33.48
C GLY A 55 6.09 30.07 -33.43
N THR A 56 5.94 29.35 -32.33
CA THR A 56 6.35 27.96 -32.25
C THR A 56 5.48 27.19 -33.23
N ASP A 57 6.03 26.86 -34.39
CA ASP A 57 5.40 25.95 -35.33
C ASP A 57 5.08 24.65 -34.57
N PRO A 58 3.79 24.28 -34.41
CA PRO A 58 3.41 23.06 -33.71
C PRO A 58 4.08 21.82 -34.32
N GLY A 59 4.35 21.86 -35.63
CA GLY A 59 5.05 20.79 -36.35
C GLY A 59 6.51 20.65 -35.91
N ALA A 60 7.23 21.76 -35.72
CA ALA A 60 8.62 21.73 -35.25
C ALA A 60 8.75 21.26 -33.80
N SER A 61 7.78 21.61 -32.94
CA SER A 61 7.72 21.13 -31.57
C SER A 61 7.47 19.62 -31.51
N SER A 62 6.54 19.09 -32.33
CA SER A 62 6.24 17.66 -32.37
C SER A 62 7.40 16.78 -32.88
N LEU A 63 8.12 17.26 -33.90
CA LEU A 63 9.31 16.58 -34.44
C LEU A 63 10.46 16.57 -33.43
N LEU A 64 10.67 17.67 -32.72
CA LEU A 64 11.67 17.74 -31.65
C LEU A 64 11.31 16.80 -30.50
N GLN A 65 10.05 16.75 -30.10
CA GLN A 65 9.55 15.86 -29.04
C GLN A 65 9.70 14.38 -29.42
N THR A 66 9.39 14.01 -30.66
CA THR A 66 9.60 12.66 -31.20
C THR A 66 11.07 12.27 -31.22
N LEU A 67 11.96 13.20 -31.61
CA LEU A 67 13.41 12.99 -31.61
C LEU A 67 13.99 12.86 -30.19
N LEU A 68 13.46 13.61 -29.22
CA LEU A 68 13.85 13.48 -27.81
C LEU A 68 13.38 12.15 -27.20
N GLN A 69 12.15 11.72 -27.45
CA GLN A 69 11.61 10.43 -26.98
C GLN A 69 12.38 9.24 -27.56
N ALA A 70 12.72 9.30 -28.86
CA ALA A 70 13.54 8.28 -29.50
C ALA A 70 14.97 8.20 -28.91
N ALA A 71 15.52 9.33 -28.43
CA ALA A 71 16.85 9.39 -27.84
C ALA A 71 16.90 8.82 -26.40
N THR A 72 15.84 9.03 -25.61
CA THR A 72 15.75 8.49 -24.24
C THR A 72 15.34 7.02 -24.24
N GLY A 73 14.47 6.61 -25.17
CA GLY A 73 13.80 5.30 -25.14
C GLY A 73 12.55 5.30 -24.24
N VAL A 74 12.09 6.49 -23.83
CA VAL A 74 10.86 6.67 -23.05
C VAL A 74 9.81 7.38 -23.92
N VAL A 75 8.62 6.78 -24.03
CA VAL A 75 7.47 7.38 -24.72
C VAL A 75 6.50 7.93 -23.69
N THR A 76 6.02 9.16 -23.91
CA THR A 76 5.10 9.81 -22.97
C THR A 76 3.70 9.96 -23.55
N ASP A 77 2.69 9.77 -22.70
CA ASP A 77 1.27 9.97 -23.04
C ASP A 77 0.47 10.42 -21.81
N THR A 78 -0.31 11.49 -21.97
CA THR A 78 -1.01 12.13 -20.85
C THR A 78 -2.52 12.03 -21.02
N SER A 79 -3.17 11.44 -20.03
CA SER A 79 -4.63 11.47 -19.87
C SER A 79 -5.02 12.58 -18.91
N LYS A 80 -6.17 13.24 -19.15
CA LYS A 80 -6.62 14.40 -18.36
C LYS A 80 -8.11 14.32 -18.09
N VAL A 81 -8.50 14.68 -16.86
CA VAL A 81 -9.90 14.81 -16.43
C VAL A 81 -10.10 16.15 -15.72
N ALA A 82 -11.31 16.67 -15.77
CA ALA A 82 -11.67 17.85 -14.97
C ALA A 82 -12.26 17.40 -13.63
N GLY A 83 -11.68 17.85 -12.53
CA GLY A 83 -12.25 17.66 -11.20
C GLY A 83 -13.45 18.58 -10.97
N ARG A 84 -14.24 18.28 -9.93
CA ARG A 84 -15.41 19.09 -9.57
C ARG A 84 -15.05 20.51 -9.11
N ASP A 85 -13.82 20.71 -8.66
CA ASP A 85 -13.25 22.02 -8.33
C ASP A 85 -12.89 22.86 -9.57
N GLY A 86 -13.08 22.31 -10.78
CA GLY A 86 -12.79 22.95 -12.06
C GLY A 86 -11.32 22.89 -12.48
N LYS A 87 -10.44 22.24 -11.70
CA LYS A 87 -9.04 22.03 -12.08
C LYS A 87 -8.90 20.78 -12.95
N THR A 88 -7.81 20.76 -13.71
CA THR A 88 -7.43 19.58 -14.50
C THR A 88 -6.53 18.68 -13.67
N TYR A 89 -6.85 17.40 -13.65
CA TYR A 89 -6.06 16.32 -13.07
C TYR A 89 -5.56 15.43 -14.20
N TRP A 90 -4.44 14.74 -14.00
CA TRP A 90 -3.82 13.95 -15.05
C TRP A 90 -3.05 12.73 -14.53
N ILE A 91 -2.94 11.75 -15.42
CA ILE A 91 -1.90 10.72 -15.37
C ILE A 91 -1.02 10.90 -16.61
N GLU A 92 0.28 11.03 -16.42
CA GLU A 92 1.29 11.03 -17.48
C GLU A 92 2.10 9.73 -17.43
N ASN A 93 1.99 8.94 -18.49
CA ASN A 93 2.75 7.71 -18.68
C ASN A 93 4.14 8.03 -19.18
N HIS A 94 5.12 7.25 -18.72
CA HIS A 94 6.52 7.27 -19.13
C HIS A 94 6.93 5.83 -19.43
N ILE A 95 6.65 5.37 -20.66
CA ILE A 95 6.75 3.98 -21.08
C ILE A 95 8.16 3.69 -21.60
N GLU A 96 8.81 2.68 -21.02
CA GLU A 96 10.14 2.19 -21.41
C GLU A 96 10.05 1.37 -22.71
N SER A 97 10.05 2.06 -23.84
CA SER A 97 9.89 1.46 -25.19
C SER A 97 10.92 0.38 -25.51
N LYS A 98 12.09 0.39 -24.87
CA LYS A 98 13.14 -0.63 -25.06
C LYS A 98 12.86 -1.93 -24.30
N ALA A 99 12.04 -1.87 -23.26
CA ALA A 99 11.64 -3.04 -22.48
C ALA A 99 10.46 -3.78 -23.12
N LEU A 100 9.80 -3.16 -24.10
CA LEU A 100 8.59 -3.69 -24.74
C LEU A 100 8.85 -4.03 -26.23
N PRO A 101 8.19 -5.07 -26.76
CA PRO A 101 8.20 -5.36 -28.19
C PRO A 101 7.46 -4.26 -28.97
N ALA A 102 7.87 -4.00 -30.22
CA ALA A 102 7.34 -2.90 -31.02
C ALA A 102 5.82 -2.97 -31.21
N SER A 103 5.28 -4.17 -31.48
CA SER A 103 3.83 -4.38 -31.63
C SER A 103 3.02 -4.04 -30.37
N ALA A 104 3.62 -4.18 -29.18
CA ALA A 104 2.96 -3.81 -27.93
C ALA A 104 2.86 -2.29 -27.79
N LEU A 105 3.73 -1.51 -28.45
CA LEU A 105 3.65 -0.05 -28.47
C LEU A 105 2.63 0.44 -29.52
N ASP A 106 2.54 -0.24 -30.65
CA ASP A 106 1.60 0.10 -31.74
C ASP A 106 0.13 0.00 -31.27
N GLY A 107 -0.17 -0.99 -30.42
CA GLY A 107 -1.51 -1.21 -29.84
C GLY A 107 -1.97 -0.12 -28.85
N LEU A 108 -1.06 0.73 -28.36
CA LEU A 108 -1.36 1.74 -27.32
C LEU A 108 -1.83 3.08 -27.90
N GLY A 109 -1.90 3.22 -29.24
CA GLY A 109 -2.27 4.46 -29.91
C GLY A 109 -1.30 5.62 -29.64
N LEU A 110 -0.04 5.31 -29.29
CA LEU A 110 0.99 6.29 -28.97
C LEU A 110 1.47 7.03 -30.24
N PRO A 111 2.02 8.25 -30.12
CA PRO A 111 2.65 8.95 -31.24
C PRO A 111 3.76 8.07 -31.86
N SER A 112 3.66 7.76 -33.16
CA SER A 112 4.63 6.85 -33.79
C SER A 112 6.05 7.42 -33.70
N LEU A 113 6.99 6.65 -33.16
CA LEU A 113 8.43 6.96 -33.17
C LEU A 113 9.03 6.72 -34.56
N GLY A 114 8.52 7.41 -35.58
CA GLY A 114 9.06 7.39 -36.94
C GLY A 114 8.75 6.13 -37.75
N GLY A 115 7.55 6.08 -38.35
CA GLY A 115 7.34 5.41 -39.64
C GLY A 115 7.00 3.92 -39.63
N ILE A 116 6.70 3.33 -38.47
CA ILE A 116 6.05 2.01 -38.43
C ILE A 116 4.54 2.26 -38.58
N PRO A 117 3.87 1.70 -39.62
CA PRO A 117 2.44 1.89 -39.80
C PRO A 117 1.71 1.29 -38.60
N ALA A 118 0.84 2.08 -37.97
CA ALA A 118 -0.10 1.60 -36.96
C ALA A 118 -0.94 0.47 -37.57
N GLY A 119 -0.60 -0.76 -37.22
CA GLY A 119 -1.40 -1.95 -37.49
C GLY A 119 -2.62 -1.97 -36.57
N ASP A 120 -3.67 -2.66 -37.02
CA ASP A 120 -5.00 -2.75 -36.41
C ASP A 120 -4.99 -2.84 -34.87
N SER A 121 -5.77 -1.97 -34.22
CA SER A 121 -5.86 -1.76 -32.77
C SER A 121 -6.77 -2.79 -32.09
N GLY A 122 -6.51 -4.08 -32.30
CA GLY A 122 -7.29 -5.17 -31.72
C GLY A 122 -6.42 -6.29 -31.14
N GLY A 123 -6.46 -6.45 -29.81
CA GLY A 123 -6.07 -7.66 -29.08
C GLY A 123 -4.73 -8.30 -29.49
N THR A 124 -3.62 -7.60 -29.25
CA THR A 124 -2.30 -7.94 -29.79
C THR A 124 -1.45 -8.71 -28.79
N VAL A 125 -1.43 -10.04 -28.89
CA VAL A 125 -0.24 -10.78 -28.43
C VAL A 125 0.96 -10.11 -29.08
N ALA A 126 1.97 -9.76 -28.28
CA ALA A 126 3.17 -9.14 -28.83
C ALA A 126 3.81 -10.04 -29.90
N ASP A 127 4.66 -9.50 -30.77
CA ASP A 127 5.35 -10.26 -31.83
C ASP A 127 6.17 -11.46 -31.29
N ASP A 128 6.45 -11.48 -29.98
CA ASP A 128 7.09 -12.58 -29.27
C ASP A 128 6.13 -13.73 -28.90
N GLY A 129 4.83 -13.59 -29.16
CA GLY A 129 3.81 -14.59 -28.85
C GLY A 129 3.37 -14.61 -27.38
N ILE A 130 3.76 -13.63 -26.57
CA ILE A 130 3.54 -13.63 -25.12
C ILE A 130 2.44 -12.64 -24.73
N ARG A 131 1.37 -13.13 -24.08
CA ARG A 131 0.39 -12.29 -23.39
C ARG A 131 0.94 -11.82 -22.06
N ARG A 132 0.63 -10.58 -21.71
CA ARG A 132 1.31 -9.89 -20.63
C ARG A 132 0.44 -9.83 -19.38
N GLU A 133 1.08 -10.07 -18.27
CA GLU A 133 0.58 -9.77 -16.94
C GLU A 133 1.54 -8.79 -16.31
N TYR A 134 0.97 -7.82 -15.61
CA TYR A 134 1.69 -6.75 -14.96
C TYR A 134 1.34 -6.71 -13.49
N LEU A 135 2.30 -6.23 -12.69
CA LEU A 135 2.05 -5.77 -11.34
C LEU A 135 1.98 -4.24 -11.38
N VAL A 136 0.80 -3.67 -11.11
CA VAL A 136 0.64 -2.22 -10.95
C VAL A 136 0.85 -1.90 -9.48
N VAL A 137 1.84 -1.07 -9.17
CA VAL A 137 2.24 -0.70 -7.81
C VAL A 137 1.98 0.78 -7.60
N TRP A 138 1.23 1.13 -6.56
CA TRP A 138 0.99 2.52 -6.16
C TRP A 138 2.11 2.99 -5.23
N ALA A 139 2.87 4.00 -5.66
CA ALA A 139 4.12 4.38 -5.00
C ALA A 139 4.26 5.90 -4.85
N GLY A 140 4.70 6.32 -3.65
CA GLY A 140 4.97 7.71 -3.34
C GLY A 140 6.40 8.09 -3.65
N ASP A 141 6.62 9.25 -4.27
CA ASP A 141 7.96 9.80 -4.46
C ASP A 141 8.42 10.51 -3.15
N ASN A 142 9.60 11.13 -3.17
CA ASN A 142 10.12 11.90 -2.04
C ASN A 142 9.13 13.00 -1.61
N ASN A 143 8.79 13.01 -0.32
CA ASN A 143 7.97 14.04 0.32
C ASN A 143 8.86 15.02 1.11
N VAL A 144 8.45 16.30 1.26
CA VAL A 144 9.18 17.32 2.07
C VAL A 144 9.39 16.86 3.51
N LEU A 145 8.50 15.98 3.99
CA LEU A 145 8.45 15.49 5.36
C LEU A 145 8.73 13.99 5.49
N ASP A 146 9.51 13.39 4.58
CA ASP A 146 10.15 12.07 4.76
C ASP A 146 11.26 12.12 5.83
N LYS A 147 10.99 12.83 6.93
CA LYS A 147 11.82 12.93 8.12
C LYS A 147 11.13 12.10 9.21
N SER A 148 11.87 11.19 9.81
CA SER A 148 11.40 10.38 10.94
C SER A 148 10.92 11.26 12.09
N GLY A 149 10.06 10.74 12.97
CA GLY A 149 9.64 11.45 14.19
C GLY A 149 10.82 11.96 15.03
N ALA A 150 11.96 11.28 15.01
CA ALA A 150 13.20 11.72 15.67
C ALA A 150 13.81 12.97 15.00
N GLU A 151 13.81 13.05 13.67
CA GLU A 151 14.27 14.20 12.90
C GLU A 151 13.32 15.40 13.01
N LEU A 152 12.01 15.15 13.12
CA LEU A 152 10.99 16.17 13.36
C LEU A 152 11.18 16.87 14.72
N THR A 153 11.62 16.15 15.76
CA THR A 153 11.91 16.76 17.08
C THR A 153 13.16 17.65 17.11
N ALA A 154 14.02 17.55 16.09
CA ALA A 154 15.23 18.34 15.96
C ALA A 154 15.08 19.54 15.00
N LEU A 155 13.85 19.79 14.49
CA LEU A 155 13.62 20.87 13.54
C LEU A 155 13.79 22.26 14.18
N PRO A 156 14.50 23.19 13.52
CA PRO A 156 14.53 24.60 13.89
C PRO A 156 13.12 25.19 14.00
N LYS A 157 12.93 26.18 14.88
CA LYS A 157 11.64 26.87 15.12
C LYS A 157 11.04 27.60 13.91
N SER A 158 11.69 27.53 12.76
CA SER A 158 11.21 28.05 11.47
C SER A 158 11.69 27.12 10.35
N VAL A 159 10.76 26.62 9.55
CA VAL A 159 11.05 25.94 8.29
C VAL A 159 11.41 27.00 7.26
N GLY A 160 12.67 27.03 6.84
CA GLY A 160 13.16 27.85 5.73
C GLY A 160 13.50 26.97 4.53
N THR A 161 13.68 27.57 3.35
CA THR A 161 14.14 26.88 2.13
C THR A 161 15.45 26.12 2.30
N ASP A 162 16.25 26.46 3.31
CA ASP A 162 17.54 25.83 3.60
C ASP A 162 17.39 24.47 4.33
N LEU A 163 16.19 24.14 4.81
CA LEU A 163 15.83 22.83 5.39
C LEU A 163 15.34 21.81 4.35
N ILE A 164 15.10 22.28 3.12
CA ILE A 164 14.68 21.54 1.95
C ILE A 164 15.90 21.58 1.02
N GLY A 165 16.76 20.58 1.05
CA GLY A 165 17.88 20.51 0.12
C GLY A 165 17.36 20.59 -1.32
N GLN A 166 18.14 21.13 -2.25
CA GLN A 166 17.75 21.15 -3.67
C GLN A 166 17.60 19.76 -4.31
N LYS A 167 17.98 18.70 -3.57
CA LYS A 167 17.75 17.27 -3.90
C LYS A 167 16.51 16.67 -3.21
N ASP A 168 15.81 17.47 -2.40
CA ASP A 168 14.60 17.11 -1.65
C ASP A 168 13.37 17.80 -2.28
N LEU A 169 13.32 17.88 -3.61
CA LEU A 169 12.14 18.39 -4.30
C LEU A 169 11.06 17.31 -4.25
N VAL A 170 9.84 17.72 -3.92
CA VAL A 170 8.68 16.82 -3.94
C VAL A 170 8.52 16.26 -5.35
N GLY A 171 8.66 14.94 -5.48
CA GLY A 171 8.42 14.24 -6.73
C GLY A 171 6.92 13.96 -6.94
N PRO A 172 6.49 13.71 -8.18
CA PRO A 172 5.13 13.31 -8.44
C PRO A 172 4.93 11.84 -8.05
N ASP A 173 3.94 11.57 -7.19
CA ASP A 173 3.51 10.20 -6.92
C ASP A 173 3.11 9.48 -8.21
N PHE A 174 3.26 8.15 -8.27
CA PHE A 174 3.09 7.42 -9.52
C PHE A 174 2.69 5.96 -9.34
N PHE A 175 2.09 5.42 -10.39
CA PHE A 175 1.93 3.98 -10.56
C PHE A 175 3.16 3.42 -11.28
N ALA A 176 3.87 2.47 -10.68
CA ALA A 176 4.87 1.67 -11.36
C ALA A 176 4.18 0.46 -11.99
N VAL A 177 4.35 0.26 -13.30
CA VAL A 177 3.87 -0.94 -13.99
C VAL A 177 5.07 -1.86 -14.22
N VAL A 178 5.08 -3.00 -13.52
CA VAL A 178 6.16 -3.99 -13.58
C VAL A 178 5.70 -5.17 -14.43
N ASP A 179 6.53 -5.64 -15.36
CA ASP A 179 6.23 -6.88 -16.08
C ASP A 179 6.35 -8.10 -15.15
N ALA A 180 5.20 -8.73 -14.87
CA ALA A 180 5.05 -9.91 -14.03
C ALA A 180 4.91 -11.20 -14.87
N THR A 181 5.13 -11.12 -16.17
CA THR A 181 4.98 -12.26 -17.09
C THR A 181 6.17 -13.22 -16.99
N LYS A 182 6.00 -14.37 -16.33
CA LYS A 182 7.07 -15.38 -16.24
C LYS A 182 7.56 -15.80 -17.64
N GLY A 183 8.88 -15.78 -17.83
CA GLY A 183 9.52 -16.15 -19.09
C GLY A 183 9.67 -14.99 -20.09
N SER A 184 9.07 -13.84 -19.82
CA SER A 184 9.34 -12.60 -20.54
C SER A 184 10.82 -12.18 -20.43
N PRO A 185 11.42 -11.60 -21.49
CA PRO A 185 12.71 -10.93 -21.40
C PRO A 185 12.76 -9.73 -20.43
N SER A 186 11.62 -9.09 -20.18
CA SER A 186 11.46 -7.94 -19.29
C SER A 186 10.86 -8.31 -17.93
N TYR A 187 10.74 -9.60 -17.59
CA TYR A 187 10.22 -10.04 -16.29
C TYR A 187 10.99 -9.39 -15.13
N GLY A 188 10.27 -8.72 -14.22
CA GLY A 188 10.87 -7.93 -13.14
C GLY A 188 11.37 -6.55 -13.55
N THR A 189 11.00 -6.03 -14.72
CA THR A 189 11.35 -4.67 -15.15
C THR A 189 10.17 -3.74 -14.98
N VAL A 190 10.42 -2.52 -14.48
CA VAL A 190 9.45 -1.42 -14.55
C VAL A 190 9.36 -0.94 -15.99
N VAL A 191 8.23 -1.22 -16.65
CA VAL A 191 8.02 -0.92 -18.07
C VAL A 191 7.28 0.40 -18.30
N ASN A 192 6.67 0.95 -17.25
CA ASN A 192 6.04 2.27 -17.25
C ASN A 192 6.05 2.85 -15.84
N THR A 193 6.24 4.16 -15.73
CA THR A 193 5.82 4.92 -14.55
C THR A 193 4.75 5.92 -14.97
N ALA A 194 3.59 5.88 -14.34
CA ALA A 194 2.47 6.75 -14.65
C ALA A 194 2.27 7.76 -13.51
N THR A 195 2.82 8.97 -13.67
CA THR A 195 2.80 10.02 -12.64
C THR A 195 1.43 10.67 -12.53
N VAL A 196 1.00 10.99 -11.31
CA VAL A 196 -0.25 11.73 -11.07
C VAL A 196 0.02 13.22 -10.86
N GLY A 197 -0.94 14.06 -11.21
CA GLY A 197 -0.93 15.49 -10.89
C GLY A 197 -2.30 16.14 -10.99
N PRO A 198 -2.46 17.40 -10.56
CA PRO A 198 -1.45 18.33 -10.06
C PRO A 198 -1.03 18.10 -8.60
N LEU A 199 -1.72 17.20 -7.89
CA LEU A 199 -1.49 16.97 -6.48
C LEU A 199 -0.19 16.19 -6.27
N VAL A 200 0.54 16.58 -5.25
CA VAL A 200 1.78 15.97 -4.80
C VAL A 200 1.69 15.69 -3.31
N GLU A 201 2.54 14.82 -2.80
CA GLU A 201 2.46 14.30 -1.42
C GLU A 201 1.09 13.69 -1.12
N ASN A 202 0.54 12.91 -2.05
CA ASN A 202 -0.75 12.24 -1.87
C ASN A 202 -0.68 11.20 -0.76
N GLU A 203 0.52 10.67 -0.49
CA GLU A 203 0.74 9.45 0.28
C GLU A 203 0.00 8.26 -0.34
N PRO A 204 0.54 7.72 -1.46
CA PRO A 204 0.05 6.51 -2.07
C PRO A 204 -0.06 5.36 -1.06
N HIS A 205 -1.27 4.85 -0.88
CA HIS A 205 -1.55 3.83 0.12
C HIS A 205 -2.31 2.66 -0.49
N HIS A 206 -3.58 2.44 -0.14
CA HIS A 206 -4.34 1.28 -0.62
C HIS A 206 -4.99 1.48 -2.00
N MET A 207 -5.11 0.36 -2.69
CA MET A 207 -6.00 0.14 -3.82
C MET A 207 -7.02 -0.93 -3.44
N GLN A 208 -7.78 -1.48 -4.41
CA GLN A 208 -8.50 -2.72 -4.15
C GLN A 208 -7.55 -3.92 -3.93
N TYR A 209 -8.07 -5.01 -3.36
CA TYR A 209 -7.27 -6.20 -3.01
C TYR A 209 -7.00 -7.16 -4.18
N ILE A 210 -7.94 -7.21 -5.13
CA ILE A 210 -7.92 -8.13 -6.27
C ILE A 210 -8.48 -7.41 -7.50
N TRP A 211 -7.90 -7.68 -8.66
CA TRP A 211 -8.39 -7.18 -9.93
C TRP A 211 -9.13 -8.28 -10.69
N HIS A 212 -10.21 -7.89 -11.36
CA HIS A 212 -10.97 -8.75 -12.27
C HIS A 212 -11.04 -8.08 -13.64
N LYS A 213 -11.26 -8.88 -14.69
CA LYS A 213 -11.42 -8.36 -16.05
C LYS A 213 -12.44 -7.21 -16.11
N GLY A 214 -12.06 -6.08 -16.70
CA GLY A 214 -12.89 -4.89 -16.83
C GLY A 214 -12.90 -3.96 -15.62
N ASN A 215 -12.23 -4.32 -14.52
CA ASN A 215 -12.11 -3.45 -13.37
C ASN A 215 -11.23 -2.24 -13.68
N ASN A 216 -11.67 -1.07 -13.24
CA ASN A 216 -10.76 0.06 -13.03
C ASN A 216 -10.05 -0.14 -11.68
N ILE A 217 -8.88 0.47 -11.55
CA ILE A 217 -8.18 0.58 -10.26
C ILE A 217 -8.72 1.80 -9.52
N PHE A 218 -9.12 1.62 -8.27
CA PHE A 218 -9.43 2.69 -7.33
C PHE A 218 -8.24 2.82 -6.38
N ALA A 219 -7.63 4.00 -6.31
CA ALA A 219 -6.40 4.22 -5.54
C ALA A 219 -6.53 5.46 -4.64
N GLY A 220 -6.31 5.28 -3.34
CA GLY A 220 -6.39 6.35 -2.35
C GLY A 220 -5.09 7.15 -2.22
N GLY A 221 -5.23 8.47 -2.07
CA GLY A 221 -4.21 9.37 -1.54
C GLY A 221 -4.58 9.80 -0.13
N LEU A 222 -3.93 9.23 0.89
CA LEU A 222 -4.29 9.46 2.30
C LEU A 222 -4.21 10.92 2.72
N PHE A 223 -3.20 11.66 2.24
CA PHE A 223 -2.94 13.04 2.70
C PHE A 223 -3.75 14.08 1.93
N THR A 224 -4.03 13.81 0.65
CA THR A 224 -4.75 14.73 -0.22
C THR A 224 -6.25 14.48 -0.24
N ASP A 225 -6.70 13.36 0.33
CA ASP A 225 -8.11 12.97 0.40
C ASP A 225 -8.74 12.86 -1.00
N VAL A 226 -8.05 12.11 -1.86
CA VAL A 226 -8.44 11.90 -3.25
C VAL A 226 -8.45 10.41 -3.56
N THR A 227 -9.48 9.98 -4.28
CA THR A 227 -9.48 8.69 -4.96
C THR A 227 -9.24 8.89 -6.45
N TYR A 228 -8.23 8.22 -6.99
CA TYR A 228 -7.98 8.14 -8.42
C TYR A 228 -8.68 6.90 -8.99
N VAL A 229 -9.38 7.06 -10.11
CA VAL A 229 -9.91 5.93 -10.89
C VAL A 229 -9.11 5.77 -12.16
N VAL A 230 -8.44 4.63 -12.29
CA VAL A 230 -7.46 4.35 -13.33
C VAL A 230 -7.93 3.19 -14.19
N ASP A 231 -8.03 3.44 -15.49
CA ASP A 231 -8.38 2.45 -16.49
C ASP A 231 -7.11 1.65 -16.90
N THR A 232 -7.22 0.32 -16.84
CA THR A 232 -6.17 -0.66 -17.16
C THR A 232 -6.42 -1.43 -18.45
N SER A 233 -7.39 -1.04 -19.27
CA SER A 233 -7.73 -1.74 -20.52
C SER A 233 -6.62 -1.72 -21.57
N GLN A 234 -5.68 -0.77 -21.48
CA GLN A 234 -4.57 -0.58 -22.44
C GLN A 234 -3.19 -0.76 -21.79
N LEU A 235 -3.00 -1.81 -20.99
CA LEU A 235 -1.71 -2.05 -20.33
C LEU A 235 -0.54 -2.22 -21.34
N PRO A 236 0.68 -1.75 -20.99
CA PRO A 236 1.08 -1.16 -19.71
C PRO A 236 0.76 0.34 -19.56
N LYS A 237 0.07 0.97 -20.53
CA LYS A 237 -0.40 2.35 -20.39
C LYS A 237 -1.59 2.41 -19.42
N LEU A 238 -1.58 3.40 -18.55
CA LEU A 238 -2.66 3.69 -17.61
C LEU A 238 -3.37 4.98 -18.01
N THR A 239 -4.69 5.01 -17.90
CA THR A 239 -5.48 6.20 -18.23
C THR A 239 -6.23 6.68 -16.99
N LEU A 240 -6.08 7.95 -16.63
CA LEU A 240 -6.91 8.59 -15.62
C LEU A 240 -8.33 8.70 -16.17
N LYS A 241 -9.24 7.95 -15.56
CA LYS A 241 -10.64 7.91 -15.94
C LYS A 241 -11.46 8.93 -15.18
N ALA A 242 -11.20 9.06 -13.88
CA ALA A 242 -11.85 10.02 -13.01
C ALA A 242 -11.04 10.30 -11.74
N VAL A 243 -11.45 11.34 -11.02
CA VAL A 243 -10.96 11.69 -9.68
C VAL A 243 -12.16 11.99 -8.78
N ASN A 244 -12.16 11.41 -7.59
CA ASN A 244 -13.07 11.77 -6.50
C ASN A 244 -12.31 12.69 -5.53
N LEU A 245 -12.84 13.88 -5.29
CA LEU A 245 -12.18 14.92 -4.49
C LEU A 245 -12.80 15.03 -3.10
N PRO A 246 -12.16 15.75 -2.15
CA PRO A 246 -12.73 15.94 -0.80
C PRO A 246 -14.15 16.55 -0.81
N GLN A 247 -14.49 17.32 -1.86
CA GLN A 247 -15.82 17.92 -2.02
C GLN A 247 -16.89 16.92 -2.50
N ASP A 248 -16.50 15.71 -2.87
CA ASP A 248 -17.37 14.62 -3.32
C ASP A 248 -17.70 13.65 -2.18
N THR A 249 -16.94 13.65 -1.09
CA THR A 249 -17.14 12.86 0.14
C THR A 249 -17.00 13.76 1.36
N VAL A 250 -17.99 14.61 1.62
CA VAL A 250 -17.90 15.67 2.63
C VAL A 250 -17.97 15.16 4.06
N CYS A 251 -18.47 13.94 4.27
CA CYS A 251 -18.63 13.32 5.58
C CYS A 251 -17.45 12.43 6.00
N GLY A 252 -16.62 12.03 5.05
CA GLY A 252 -15.39 11.27 5.26
C GLY A 252 -14.16 12.05 4.85
N SER A 253 -12.99 11.53 5.23
CA SER A 253 -11.71 11.91 4.65
C SER A 253 -10.75 10.73 4.74
N VAL A 254 -9.58 10.84 4.12
CA VAL A 254 -8.50 9.84 4.20
C VAL A 254 -8.99 8.51 3.60
N PRO A 255 -9.19 8.46 2.27
CA PRO A 255 -9.59 7.25 1.58
C PRO A 255 -8.48 6.22 1.70
N ASP A 256 -8.87 5.03 2.10
CA ASP A 256 -7.96 3.95 2.42
C ASP A 256 -8.19 2.80 1.43
N ALA A 257 -8.93 1.76 1.81
CA ALA A 257 -9.06 0.54 1.03
C ALA A 257 -10.36 0.47 0.19
N TYR A 258 -10.36 -0.38 -0.83
CA TYR A 258 -11.49 -0.54 -1.76
C TYR A 258 -11.87 -1.99 -2.00
N TRP A 259 -13.15 -2.23 -2.22
CA TRP A 259 -13.67 -3.47 -2.77
C TRP A 259 -14.49 -3.17 -4.03
N VAL A 260 -14.03 -3.67 -5.17
CA VAL A 260 -14.72 -3.50 -6.47
C VAL A 260 -15.75 -4.61 -6.63
N THR A 261 -17.00 -4.23 -6.86
CA THR A 261 -18.14 -5.14 -7.04
C THR A 261 -18.24 -5.62 -8.49
N LYS A 262 -19.05 -6.67 -8.74
CA LYS A 262 -19.18 -7.29 -10.09
C LYS A 262 -19.65 -6.36 -11.19
N ASP A 263 -20.32 -5.26 -10.85
CA ASP A 263 -20.76 -4.21 -11.77
C ASP A 263 -19.64 -3.21 -12.14
N GLY A 264 -18.47 -3.30 -11.48
CA GLY A 264 -17.30 -2.44 -11.68
C GLY A 264 -17.29 -1.18 -10.82
N ASP A 265 -18.31 -0.99 -9.99
CA ASP A 265 -18.39 0.06 -8.97
C ASP A 265 -17.59 -0.38 -7.72
N ALA A 266 -17.42 0.50 -6.72
CA ALA A 266 -16.61 0.19 -5.54
C ALA A 266 -17.25 0.64 -4.22
N TYR A 267 -16.97 -0.12 -3.17
CA TYR A 267 -17.02 0.40 -1.80
C TYR A 267 -15.62 0.85 -1.40
N GLY A 268 -15.49 2.06 -0.87
CA GLY A 268 -14.26 2.61 -0.32
C GLY A 268 -14.42 2.92 1.16
N THR A 269 -13.41 2.61 1.98
CA THR A 269 -13.34 3.06 3.36
C THR A 269 -12.64 4.40 3.43
N TYR A 270 -13.24 5.33 4.19
CA TYR A 270 -12.67 6.63 4.46
C TYR A 270 -12.44 6.68 5.97
N MET A 271 -11.18 6.51 6.38
CA MET A 271 -10.82 6.31 7.78
C MET A 271 -11.14 7.53 8.64
N GLY A 272 -10.99 8.72 8.06
CA GLY A 272 -11.11 10.01 8.71
C GLY A 272 -12.54 10.53 8.73
N GLY A 273 -12.85 11.34 9.73
CA GLY A 273 -14.11 12.10 9.76
C GLY A 273 -14.20 13.22 8.73
N PRO A 274 -15.29 14.01 8.74
CA PRO A 274 -15.55 15.04 7.75
C PRO A 274 -14.40 16.03 7.66
N ASP A 275 -14.09 16.53 6.46
CA ASP A 275 -13.07 17.54 6.23
C ASP A 275 -13.09 18.69 7.26
N LEU A 276 -14.31 19.17 7.57
CA LEU A 276 -14.55 20.19 8.57
C LEU A 276 -15.19 19.58 9.83
N PRO A 277 -14.73 19.96 11.04
CA PRO A 277 -15.34 19.50 12.27
C PRO A 277 -16.77 20.04 12.42
N GLY A 278 -17.68 19.21 12.94
CA GLY A 278 -19.09 19.57 13.12
C GLY A 278 -20.05 18.46 12.68
N PRO A 279 -21.36 18.77 12.62
CA PRO A 279 -22.35 17.84 12.12
C PRO A 279 -22.20 17.64 10.60
N CYS A 280 -22.18 16.38 10.16
CA CYS A 280 -22.30 16.00 8.75
C CYS A 280 -23.59 15.22 8.52
N THR A 281 -24.24 15.45 7.38
CA THR A 281 -25.48 14.77 6.98
C THR A 281 -25.18 13.77 5.88
N TYR A 282 -25.39 12.49 6.16
CA TYR A 282 -25.13 11.38 5.24
C TYR A 282 -26.25 11.24 4.21
N THR A 283 -26.04 10.40 3.20
CA THR A 283 -27.01 10.21 2.10
C THR A 283 -28.37 9.72 2.58
N ASP A 284 -28.42 8.95 3.67
CA ASP A 284 -29.67 8.46 4.28
C ASP A 284 -30.39 9.52 5.14
N GLY A 285 -29.83 10.73 5.25
CA GLY A 285 -30.35 11.84 6.05
C GLY A 285 -29.97 11.77 7.54
N SER A 286 -29.24 10.75 7.97
CA SER A 286 -28.71 10.68 9.33
C SER A 286 -27.60 11.70 9.53
N VAL A 287 -27.36 12.09 10.79
CA VAL A 287 -26.35 13.09 11.15
C VAL A 287 -25.38 12.50 12.17
N ARG A 288 -24.08 12.70 11.96
CA ARG A 288 -23.03 12.45 12.96
C ARG A 288 -22.19 13.70 13.16
N VAL A 289 -21.65 13.86 14.36
CA VAL A 289 -20.72 14.94 14.66
C VAL A 289 -19.30 14.40 14.51
N GLY A 290 -18.51 14.99 13.63
CA GLY A 290 -17.11 14.66 13.43
C GLY A 290 -16.15 15.70 13.99
N ASN A 291 -14.92 15.29 14.25
CA ASN A 291 -13.84 16.15 14.80
C ASN A 291 -12.84 16.62 13.71
N GLY A 292 -13.24 16.57 12.44
CA GLY A 292 -12.53 17.14 11.28
C GLY A 292 -11.68 16.12 10.52
N PHE A 293 -10.98 16.60 9.48
CA PHE A 293 -10.08 15.82 8.61
C PHE A 293 -9.19 14.82 9.35
N GLY A 294 -9.17 13.56 8.89
CA GLY A 294 -8.42 12.47 9.51
C GLY A 294 -8.86 12.11 10.93
N GLY A 295 -10.00 12.65 11.38
CA GLY A 295 -10.55 12.43 12.70
C GLY A 295 -11.48 11.23 12.77
N SER A 296 -12.52 11.31 13.59
CA SER A 296 -13.62 10.34 13.70
C SER A 296 -14.97 11.10 13.63
N PRO A 297 -16.08 10.42 13.30
CA PRO A 297 -16.12 9.07 12.73
C PRO A 297 -15.80 9.09 11.24
N GLY A 298 -15.09 8.07 10.76
CA GLY A 298 -15.01 7.80 9.32
C GLY A 298 -16.29 7.19 8.75
N GLU A 299 -16.21 6.68 7.52
CA GLU A 299 -17.37 6.22 6.77
C GLU A 299 -17.06 5.15 5.71
N LEU A 300 -18.13 4.57 5.19
CA LEU A 300 -18.11 3.76 3.98
C LEU A 300 -18.73 4.57 2.84
N VAL A 301 -18.02 4.65 1.71
CA VAL A 301 -18.45 5.37 0.51
C VAL A 301 -18.73 4.37 -0.59
N ARG A 302 -19.87 4.53 -1.28
CA ARG A 302 -20.16 3.85 -2.53
C ARG A 302 -19.76 4.76 -3.68
N LEU A 303 -18.90 4.29 -4.56
CA LEU A 303 -18.43 4.97 -5.77
C LEU A 303 -18.90 4.20 -6.99
N ASP A 304 -19.37 4.87 -8.03
CA ASP A 304 -19.56 4.21 -9.32
C ASP A 304 -18.22 3.90 -10.01
N LYS A 305 -18.24 3.10 -11.07
CA LYS A 305 -17.08 2.74 -11.91
C LYS A 305 -16.34 3.93 -12.54
N ASP A 306 -16.91 5.13 -12.45
CA ASP A 306 -16.36 6.40 -12.93
C ASP A 306 -16.01 7.32 -11.74
N GLY A 307 -15.89 6.77 -10.52
CA GLY A 307 -15.40 7.46 -9.32
C GLY A 307 -16.38 8.44 -8.70
N LYS A 308 -17.64 8.48 -9.14
CA LYS A 308 -18.63 9.39 -8.59
C LYS A 308 -19.23 8.79 -7.32
N THR A 309 -19.30 9.59 -6.26
CA THR A 309 -20.02 9.22 -5.03
C THR A 309 -21.51 8.97 -5.30
N LEU A 310 -21.95 7.75 -5.02
CA LEU A 310 -23.36 7.35 -5.02
C LEU A 310 -23.97 7.52 -3.62
N SER A 311 -23.25 7.11 -2.59
CA SER A 311 -23.68 7.28 -1.20
C SER A 311 -22.52 7.38 -0.21
N GLU A 312 -22.72 8.14 0.85
CA GLU A 312 -21.90 8.18 2.06
C GLU A 312 -22.69 7.55 3.21
N ALA A 313 -22.12 6.55 3.90
CA ALA A 313 -22.76 5.84 5.00
C ALA A 313 -21.94 5.93 6.30
N PRO A 314 -22.54 6.38 7.42
CA PRO A 314 -21.81 6.60 8.65
C PRO A 314 -21.30 5.29 9.23
N ALA A 315 -20.00 5.21 9.52
CA ALA A 315 -19.47 4.07 10.25
C ALA A 315 -19.90 4.10 11.72
N ALA A 316 -20.04 5.27 12.36
CA ALA A 316 -20.45 5.37 13.76
C ALA A 316 -21.95 5.13 14.00
N THR A 317 -22.24 4.48 15.13
CA THR A 317 -23.60 4.41 15.68
C THR A 317 -24.11 5.78 16.17
N GLU A 318 -25.42 5.90 16.37
CA GLU A 318 -26.03 7.12 16.94
C GLU A 318 -25.70 7.32 18.42
N THR A 319 -25.49 6.21 19.13
CA THR A 319 -25.08 6.20 20.53
C THR A 319 -23.57 6.08 20.66
N PRO A 320 -22.97 6.52 21.78
CA PRO A 320 -21.55 6.27 22.05
C PRO A 320 -21.18 4.79 21.96
N GLU A 321 -20.00 4.49 21.41
CA GLU A 321 -19.39 3.16 21.37
C GLU A 321 -18.38 3.05 22.54
N ASP A 322 -18.88 2.94 23.78
CA ASP A 322 -18.09 3.10 25.01
C ASP A 322 -17.75 1.78 25.75
N THR A 323 -18.11 0.62 25.18
CA THR A 323 -17.85 -0.70 25.76
C THR A 323 -16.37 -0.98 25.95
N GLN A 324 -15.52 -0.40 25.08
CA GLN A 324 -14.09 -0.24 25.32
C GLN A 324 -13.71 1.23 25.14
N ARG A 325 -12.54 1.62 25.67
CA ARG A 325 -12.08 3.00 25.52
C ARG A 325 -11.77 3.31 24.04
N CYS A 326 -12.60 4.15 23.43
CA CYS A 326 -12.44 4.73 22.09
C CYS A 326 -12.14 6.22 22.24
N ASP A 327 -10.86 6.59 22.38
CA ASP A 327 -10.50 8.00 22.50
C ASP A 327 -10.68 8.71 21.14
N ASN A 328 -11.16 9.95 21.12
CA ASN A 328 -11.22 10.80 19.92
C ASN A 328 -10.51 12.11 20.21
N ILE A 329 -9.70 12.61 19.27
CA ILE A 329 -8.90 13.83 19.50
C ILE A 329 -9.00 14.77 18.29
N PRO A 330 -9.70 15.92 18.41
CA PRO A 330 -10.46 16.40 19.58
C PRO A 330 -11.61 15.48 20.01
N ALA A 331 -12.01 15.58 21.28
CA ALA A 331 -13.09 14.76 21.82
C ALA A 331 -14.43 15.02 21.13
N LEU A 332 -15.18 13.95 20.89
CA LEU A 332 -16.53 13.99 20.32
C LEU A 332 -17.60 14.00 21.43
N PRO A 333 -18.78 14.59 21.18
CA PRO A 333 -19.92 14.47 22.09
C PRO A 333 -20.39 13.03 22.29
N ALA A 334 -20.32 12.22 21.24
CA ALA A 334 -20.54 10.78 21.27
C ALA A 334 -19.25 10.09 20.84
N PRO A 335 -18.47 9.54 21.78
CA PRO A 335 -17.25 8.79 21.46
C PRO A 335 -17.53 7.60 20.56
N THR A 336 -16.59 7.32 19.66
CA THR A 336 -16.71 6.24 18.67
C THR A 336 -15.34 5.67 18.30
N CYS A 337 -15.32 4.38 17.99
CA CYS A 337 -14.19 3.69 17.42
C CYS A 337 -14.21 3.68 15.87
N ALA A 338 -15.11 4.44 15.23
CA ALA A 338 -15.30 4.46 13.78
C ALA A 338 -14.16 5.13 13.03
N ASN A 339 -13.21 4.30 12.56
CA ASN A 339 -12.15 4.65 11.65
C ASN A 339 -11.94 3.46 10.69
N PRO A 340 -12.90 3.21 9.78
CA PRO A 340 -12.93 2.02 8.95
C PRO A 340 -11.69 1.97 8.05
N HIS A 341 -11.07 0.79 7.94
CA HIS A 341 -9.81 0.56 7.23
C HIS A 341 -9.98 -0.57 6.21
N GLY A 342 -9.56 -1.80 6.51
CA GLY A 342 -9.69 -2.90 5.56
C GLY A 342 -11.15 -3.19 5.22
N VAL A 343 -11.44 -3.60 3.98
CA VAL A 343 -12.82 -3.79 3.50
C VAL A 343 -12.95 -4.92 2.48
N GLN A 344 -13.93 -5.81 2.68
CA GLN A 344 -14.31 -6.83 1.70
C GLN A 344 -15.81 -7.11 1.72
N ALA A 345 -16.37 -7.43 0.55
CA ALA A 345 -17.79 -7.71 0.39
C ALA A 345 -18.07 -9.15 -0.05
N ARG A 346 -19.21 -9.65 0.40
CA ARG A 346 -19.88 -10.87 -0.07
C ARG A 346 -21.23 -10.47 -0.66
N GLU A 347 -21.19 -10.07 -1.93
CA GLU A 347 -22.38 -9.67 -2.71
C GLU A 347 -23.46 -10.78 -2.72
N ASP A 348 -23.05 -12.05 -2.75
CA ASP A 348 -23.97 -13.19 -2.69
C ASP A 348 -24.69 -13.32 -1.34
N LEU A 349 -24.13 -12.75 -0.28
CA LEU A 349 -24.72 -12.69 1.06
C LEU A 349 -25.37 -11.34 1.37
N GLY A 350 -25.18 -10.32 0.53
CA GLY A 350 -25.59 -8.95 0.81
C GLY A 350 -24.89 -8.36 2.03
N ILE A 351 -23.64 -8.77 2.30
CA ILE A 351 -22.87 -8.32 3.47
C ILE A 351 -21.51 -7.75 3.04
N LEU A 352 -21.09 -6.67 3.69
CA LEU A 352 -19.72 -6.16 3.65
C LEU A 352 -19.16 -6.09 5.07
N VAL A 353 -17.86 -6.31 5.20
CA VAL A 353 -17.13 -6.23 6.47
C VAL A 353 -16.02 -5.20 6.34
N SER A 354 -15.85 -4.37 7.35
CA SER A 354 -14.69 -3.49 7.47
C SER A 354 -14.10 -3.53 8.89
N SER A 355 -12.79 -3.51 9.03
CA SER A 355 -12.10 -3.31 10.31
C SER A 355 -12.03 -1.82 10.67
N ASP A 356 -11.76 -1.48 11.94
CA ASP A 356 -11.34 -0.14 12.33
C ASP A 356 -9.89 -0.16 12.84
N TYR A 357 -9.02 0.68 12.28
CA TYR A 357 -7.58 0.64 12.59
C TYR A 357 -7.17 1.67 13.65
N ASN A 358 -7.19 2.96 13.30
CA ASN A 358 -6.74 4.05 14.17
C ASN A 358 -7.36 5.38 13.71
N GLU A 359 -7.45 6.37 14.59
CA GLU A 359 -7.81 7.74 14.19
C GLU A 359 -6.65 8.36 13.36
N PRO A 360 -6.78 8.48 12.03
CA PRO A 360 -5.63 8.61 11.13
C PRO A 360 -4.85 9.90 11.31
N ARG A 361 -5.47 10.99 11.76
CA ARG A 361 -4.82 12.28 12.08
C ARG A 361 -3.60 12.12 12.97
N ASN A 362 -3.65 11.16 13.91
CA ASN A 362 -2.59 10.89 14.88
C ASN A 362 -1.45 10.01 14.31
N ILE A 363 -1.60 9.55 13.08
CA ILE A 363 -0.58 8.86 12.28
C ILE A 363 -0.02 9.84 11.23
N ILE A 364 -0.91 10.48 10.46
CA ILE A 364 -0.53 11.21 9.24
C ILE A 364 -0.07 12.65 9.50
N LEU A 365 -0.62 13.35 10.52
CA LEU A 365 -0.29 14.77 10.76
C LEU A 365 0.73 15.00 11.88
N ASN A 366 0.78 14.12 12.90
CA ASN A 366 1.68 14.29 14.04
C ASN A 366 2.16 12.94 14.59
N PRO A 367 3.24 12.36 14.03
CA PRO A 367 3.67 11.01 14.38
C PRO A 367 4.48 10.92 15.69
N VAL A 368 4.86 12.05 16.30
CA VAL A 368 5.96 12.10 17.30
C VAL A 368 5.64 11.25 18.53
N SER A 369 4.37 11.17 18.90
CA SER A 369 3.85 10.14 19.81
C SER A 369 2.33 10.16 19.77
N SER A 370 1.70 9.01 19.53
CA SER A 370 0.25 8.87 19.66
C SER A 370 -0.16 9.27 21.09
N PRO A 371 -1.02 10.30 21.27
CA PRO A 371 -1.35 10.85 22.58
C PRO A 371 -2.14 9.86 23.47
N SER A 372 -2.65 8.78 22.89
CA SER A 372 -3.32 7.71 23.62
C SER A 372 -3.18 6.37 22.91
N SER A 373 -2.99 5.29 23.68
CA SER A 373 -3.02 3.91 23.15
C SER A 373 -4.40 3.52 22.59
N TYR A 374 -5.46 4.21 23.03
CA TYR A 374 -6.85 3.90 22.73
C TYR A 374 -7.40 4.61 21.48
N LEU A 375 -6.53 5.30 20.74
CA LEU A 375 -6.82 5.72 19.37
C LEU A 375 -6.81 4.53 18.40
N ARG A 376 -6.09 3.46 18.75
CA ARG A 376 -6.05 2.19 18.02
C ARG A 376 -7.32 1.40 18.32
N ARG A 377 -8.11 1.17 17.28
CA ARG A 377 -9.48 0.69 17.39
C ARG A 377 -9.51 -0.84 17.51
N PRO A 378 -10.43 -1.41 18.30
CA PRO A 378 -10.57 -2.85 18.48
C PRO A 378 -11.86 -3.39 17.84
N THR A 379 -12.35 -2.75 16.78
CA THR A 379 -13.69 -3.01 16.25
C THR A 379 -13.67 -3.48 14.81
N VAL A 380 -14.65 -4.31 14.50
CA VAL A 380 -15.02 -4.71 13.13
C VAL A 380 -16.48 -4.35 12.92
N ARG A 381 -16.80 -3.81 11.75
CA ARG A 381 -18.12 -3.38 11.33
C ARG A 381 -18.66 -4.32 10.27
N THR A 382 -19.93 -4.64 10.40
CA THR A 382 -20.68 -5.42 9.41
C THR A 382 -21.75 -4.53 8.83
N TRP A 383 -21.88 -4.56 7.51
CA TRP A 383 -22.76 -3.71 6.73
C TRP A 383 -23.75 -4.59 5.97
N ASP A 384 -25.01 -4.17 5.94
CA ASP A 384 -26.02 -4.68 5.03
C ASP A 384 -25.88 -3.92 3.70
N ILE A 385 -25.58 -4.66 2.64
CA ILE A 385 -25.45 -4.17 1.26
C ILE A 385 -26.48 -4.82 0.33
N SER A 386 -27.60 -5.30 0.87
CA SER A 386 -28.72 -5.81 0.05
C SER A 386 -29.32 -4.75 -0.88
N ASP A 387 -29.15 -3.47 -0.54
CA ASP A 387 -29.25 -2.33 -1.43
C ASP A 387 -27.81 -1.83 -1.68
N GLU A 388 -27.22 -2.21 -2.82
CA GLU A 388 -25.80 -2.02 -3.10
C GLU A 388 -25.39 -0.53 -3.05
N ASP A 389 -26.30 0.35 -3.45
CA ASP A 389 -26.05 1.80 -3.49
C ASP A 389 -26.36 2.52 -2.18
N HIS A 390 -26.86 1.80 -1.17
CA HIS A 390 -27.22 2.38 0.13
C HIS A 390 -26.80 1.45 1.28
N PRO A 391 -25.49 1.21 1.46
CA PRO A 391 -24.99 0.34 2.52
C PRO A 391 -25.42 0.87 3.89
N LYS A 392 -25.78 -0.03 4.80
CA LYS A 392 -26.21 0.32 6.17
C LYS A 392 -25.37 -0.41 7.20
N LEU A 393 -24.88 0.33 8.19
CA LEU A 393 -24.22 -0.28 9.33
C LEU A 393 -25.21 -1.21 10.06
N LYS A 394 -24.89 -2.50 10.06
CA LYS A 394 -25.72 -3.55 10.65
C LYS A 394 -25.25 -3.90 12.06
N ALA A 395 -23.94 -4.04 12.26
CA ALA A 395 -23.36 -4.41 13.55
C ALA A 395 -21.98 -3.78 13.76
N VAL A 396 -21.66 -3.50 15.02
CA VAL A 396 -20.32 -3.15 15.49
C VAL A 396 -19.89 -4.23 16.48
N SER A 397 -18.82 -4.93 16.16
CA SER A 397 -18.26 -6.00 16.98
C SER A 397 -16.96 -5.54 17.60
N PHE A 398 -16.85 -5.64 18.92
CA PHE A 398 -15.58 -5.45 19.61
C PHE A 398 -14.85 -6.80 19.62
N LEU A 399 -13.62 -6.81 19.10
CA LEU A 399 -12.77 -7.98 19.17
C LEU A 399 -12.50 -8.31 20.65
N PRO A 400 -12.66 -9.58 21.06
CA PRO A 400 -12.41 -9.99 22.43
C PRO A 400 -10.93 -9.84 22.79
N ASP A 401 -10.65 -9.66 24.06
CA ASP A 401 -9.27 -9.71 24.56
C ASP A 401 -8.83 -11.16 24.74
N GLY A 402 -7.55 -11.42 24.49
CA GLY A 402 -6.93 -12.72 24.64
C GLY A 402 -6.36 -12.95 26.03
N PRO A 403 -5.62 -14.05 26.24
CA PRO A 403 -5.04 -14.42 27.53
C PRO A 403 -3.68 -13.74 27.81
N ARG A 404 -3.08 -13.07 26.83
CA ARG A 404 -1.82 -12.35 26.99
C ARG A 404 -2.08 -11.00 27.67
N VAL A 405 -1.03 -10.46 28.27
CA VAL A 405 -1.04 -9.09 28.80
C VAL A 405 -0.03 -8.28 28.00
N GLY A 406 -0.52 -7.23 27.36
CA GLY A 406 0.25 -6.27 26.60
C GLY A 406 1.41 -5.68 27.40
N LYS A 407 2.59 -5.50 26.78
CA LYS A 407 3.66 -4.71 27.42
C LYS A 407 3.27 -3.25 27.57
N VAL A 408 2.34 -2.79 26.71
CA VAL A 408 1.67 -1.49 26.73
C VAL A 408 0.22 -1.69 26.28
N PRO A 409 -0.72 -0.79 26.63
CA PRO A 409 -2.14 -1.02 26.38
C PRO A 409 -2.56 -1.16 24.90
N HIS A 410 -1.74 -0.69 23.96
CA HIS A 410 -2.01 -0.89 22.53
C HIS A 410 -1.45 -2.20 21.98
N GLN A 411 -0.76 -3.00 22.79
CA GLN A 411 -0.28 -4.33 22.42
C GLN A 411 -1.17 -5.45 22.98
N GLU A 412 -2.28 -5.10 23.63
CA GLU A 412 -3.35 -6.07 23.91
C GLU A 412 -3.92 -6.58 22.57
N GLU A 413 -4.30 -7.86 22.55
CA GLU A 413 -4.69 -8.63 21.38
C GLU A 413 -5.68 -7.93 20.44
N PRO A 414 -6.71 -7.19 20.91
CA PRO A 414 -7.71 -6.63 19.99
C PRO A 414 -7.28 -5.30 19.37
N ARG A 415 -6.09 -4.76 19.67
CA ARG A 415 -5.77 -3.37 19.34
C ARG A 415 -5.22 -3.17 17.94
N ALA A 416 -5.77 -2.17 17.27
CA ALA A 416 -5.44 -1.77 15.89
C ALA A 416 -5.87 -2.85 14.89
N ALA A 417 -7.17 -3.13 14.80
CA ALA A 417 -7.72 -4.03 13.79
C ALA A 417 -7.42 -3.47 12.39
N MET A 418 -6.52 -4.11 11.66
CA MET A 418 -5.89 -3.54 10.47
C MET A 418 -6.64 -3.95 9.22
N GLU A 419 -6.39 -5.13 8.66
CA GLU A 419 -7.17 -5.67 7.57
C GLU A 419 -8.33 -6.55 8.07
N THR A 420 -9.20 -6.87 7.11
CA THR A 420 -10.20 -7.90 7.23
C THR A 420 -10.31 -8.61 5.90
N THR A 421 -10.66 -9.89 5.94
CA THR A 421 -10.91 -10.67 4.74
C THR A 421 -12.09 -11.60 4.94
N VAL A 422 -12.87 -11.83 3.89
CA VAL A 422 -13.99 -12.77 3.90
C VAL A 422 -13.55 -14.13 3.35
N THR A 423 -14.25 -15.17 3.79
CA THR A 423 -14.28 -16.43 3.03
C THR A 423 -14.98 -16.21 1.68
N ASN A 424 -14.61 -16.95 0.65
CA ASN A 424 -14.97 -16.70 -0.75
C ASN A 424 -15.96 -17.73 -1.30
N LEU A 425 -15.94 -18.97 -0.81
CA LEU A 425 -16.71 -20.06 -1.40
C LEU A 425 -18.19 -20.03 -0.98
N PRO A 426 -19.10 -20.48 -1.88
CA PRO A 426 -20.50 -20.65 -1.55
C PRO A 426 -20.69 -21.57 -0.34
N GLY A 427 -21.36 -21.07 0.69
CA GLY A 427 -21.62 -21.80 1.94
C GLY A 427 -20.65 -21.49 3.08
N HIS A 428 -19.48 -20.92 2.79
CA HIS A 428 -18.69 -20.26 3.82
C HIS A 428 -19.23 -18.85 4.02
N LYS A 429 -19.56 -18.49 5.26
CA LYS A 429 -20.10 -17.18 5.64
C LYS A 429 -19.15 -16.44 6.59
N GLY A 430 -17.94 -16.93 6.75
CA GLY A 430 -17.01 -16.43 7.74
C GLY A 430 -16.20 -15.24 7.25
N ALA A 431 -15.62 -14.51 8.20
CA ALA A 431 -14.62 -13.48 7.95
C ALA A 431 -13.54 -13.52 9.02
N PHE A 432 -12.36 -13.05 8.63
CA PHE A 432 -11.20 -12.86 9.50
C PHE A 432 -10.88 -11.37 9.65
N ALA A 433 -10.27 -11.04 10.77
CA ALA A 433 -9.69 -9.72 11.02
C ALA A 433 -8.42 -9.91 11.83
N GLU A 434 -7.37 -9.18 11.52
CA GLU A 434 -6.13 -9.21 12.27
C GLU A 434 -5.83 -7.86 12.91
N THR A 435 -4.97 -7.89 13.93
CA THR A 435 -4.58 -6.71 14.67
C THR A 435 -3.10 -6.42 14.48
N MET A 436 -2.78 -5.22 14.01
CA MET A 436 -1.39 -4.82 13.77
C MET A 436 -0.59 -4.80 15.08
N GLN A 437 -1.10 -4.06 16.06
CA GLN A 437 -0.39 -3.86 17.33
C GLN A 437 -0.72 -4.96 18.34
N GLY A 438 -1.94 -5.50 18.29
CA GLY A 438 -2.31 -6.68 19.07
C GLY A 438 -1.52 -7.91 18.65
N GLY A 439 -1.32 -8.16 17.36
CA GLY A 439 -0.62 -9.34 16.86
C GLY A 439 -1.44 -10.62 16.99
N ALA A 440 -2.74 -10.53 16.71
CA ALA A 440 -3.68 -11.63 16.77
C ALA A 440 -4.57 -11.66 15.51
N ILE A 441 -5.12 -12.83 15.19
CA ILE A 441 -6.09 -13.05 14.12
C ILE A 441 -7.37 -13.59 14.74
N TYR A 442 -8.48 -13.00 14.34
CA TYR A 442 -9.82 -13.31 14.78
C TYR A 442 -10.65 -13.91 13.66
N TYR A 443 -11.64 -14.72 14.01
CA TYR A 443 -12.58 -15.30 13.08
C TYR A 443 -14.01 -15.15 13.60
N ALA A 444 -14.92 -14.76 12.71
CA ALA A 444 -16.36 -14.90 12.89
C ALA A 444 -16.88 -15.90 11.85
N PRO A 445 -17.55 -17.00 12.25
CA PRO A 445 -17.98 -18.03 11.31
C PRO A 445 -19.18 -17.64 10.44
N ASP A 446 -19.97 -16.66 10.89
CA ASP A 446 -21.16 -16.19 10.18
C ASP A 446 -21.33 -14.67 10.31
N ILE A 447 -20.93 -13.94 9.26
CA ILE A 447 -21.12 -12.48 9.16
C ILE A 447 -22.55 -12.10 8.79
N THR A 448 -23.40 -13.05 8.40
CA THR A 448 -24.83 -12.81 8.16
C THR A 448 -25.65 -12.78 9.44
N ALA A 449 -25.08 -13.23 10.57
CA ALA A 449 -25.70 -13.11 11.88
C ALA A 449 -26.02 -11.64 12.23
N GLU A 450 -27.07 -11.42 13.04
CA GLU A 450 -27.41 -10.07 13.55
C GLU A 450 -26.26 -9.48 14.36
N LYS A 451 -25.54 -10.34 15.09
CA LYS A 451 -24.36 -10.00 15.89
C LYS A 451 -23.28 -11.07 15.62
N PRO A 452 -22.40 -10.85 14.64
CA PRO A 452 -21.30 -11.77 14.37
C PRO A 452 -20.45 -11.99 15.61
N GLU A 453 -20.18 -13.26 15.95
CA GLU A 453 -19.36 -13.62 17.11
C GLU A 453 -17.91 -13.77 16.68
N TRP A 454 -17.05 -12.86 17.15
CA TRP A 454 -15.62 -12.88 16.89
C TRP A 454 -14.87 -13.58 18.02
N ARG A 455 -13.83 -14.32 17.66
CA ARG A 455 -12.95 -15.04 18.58
C ARG A 455 -11.54 -15.06 18.06
N GLU A 456 -10.58 -14.95 18.96
CA GLU A 456 -9.17 -15.09 18.62
C GLU A 456 -8.91 -16.55 18.25
N VAL A 457 -8.37 -16.78 17.05
CA VAL A 457 -8.07 -18.13 16.54
C VAL A 457 -6.57 -18.33 16.30
N PHE A 458 -5.77 -17.28 16.35
CA PHE A 458 -4.32 -17.37 16.20
C PHE A 458 -3.61 -16.15 16.80
N ASP A 459 -2.53 -16.35 17.56
CA ASP A 459 -1.63 -15.28 18.04
C ASP A 459 -0.27 -15.39 17.33
N LEU A 460 0.27 -14.27 16.87
CA LEU A 460 1.57 -14.20 16.18
C LEU A 460 2.75 -14.64 17.05
N THR A 461 2.55 -14.77 18.36
CA THR A 461 3.48 -15.40 19.28
C THR A 461 3.83 -16.83 18.84
N THR A 462 2.85 -17.56 18.30
CA THR A 462 3.05 -18.90 17.75
C THR A 462 4.00 -18.90 16.56
N SER A 463 3.74 -18.06 15.55
CA SER A 463 4.60 -17.98 14.36
C SER A 463 5.96 -17.37 14.66
N ASN A 464 6.05 -16.35 15.53
CA ASN A 464 7.33 -15.77 15.96
C ASN A 464 8.26 -16.81 16.59
N LYS A 465 7.71 -17.70 17.43
CA LYS A 465 8.47 -18.80 18.04
C LYS A 465 8.97 -19.81 17.02
N LEU A 466 8.20 -20.08 15.96
CA LEU A 466 8.62 -20.97 14.89
C LEU A 466 9.73 -20.34 14.04
N THR A 467 9.59 -19.07 13.68
CA THR A 467 10.55 -18.34 12.84
C THR A 467 11.87 -18.09 13.55
N ASP A 468 11.85 -17.71 14.83
CA ASP A 468 13.05 -17.49 15.63
C ASP A 468 12.89 -17.99 17.08
N PRO A 469 13.07 -19.30 17.33
CA PRO A 469 12.85 -19.90 18.64
C PRO A 469 13.83 -19.42 19.72
N ASN A 470 14.88 -18.68 19.35
CA ASN A 470 15.92 -18.22 20.27
C ASN A 470 15.73 -16.75 20.71
N SER A 471 14.74 -16.04 20.17
CA SER A 471 14.46 -14.64 20.51
C SER A 471 13.19 -14.45 21.33
N ASN A 472 12.81 -13.19 21.56
CA ASN A 472 11.56 -12.86 22.25
C ASN A 472 10.40 -13.00 21.28
N TRP A 473 9.71 -14.10 21.40
CA TRP A 473 8.62 -14.53 20.54
C TRP A 473 7.29 -13.83 20.85
N TYR A 474 7.27 -12.84 21.76
CA TYR A 474 6.09 -12.02 22.06
C TYR A 474 5.42 -11.42 20.81
N GLY A 475 4.15 -11.77 20.58
CA GLY A 475 3.33 -11.38 19.43
C GLY A 475 2.92 -9.91 19.40
N GLY A 476 2.66 -9.32 20.57
CA GLY A 476 2.28 -7.90 20.66
C GLY A 476 3.30 -6.96 20.01
N GLY A 477 2.81 -6.07 19.16
CA GLY A 477 3.60 -5.13 18.37
C GLY A 477 4.39 -5.78 17.23
N SER A 478 4.10 -7.02 16.84
CA SER A 478 4.71 -7.66 15.65
C SER A 478 4.24 -7.06 14.33
N ASN A 479 3.27 -6.13 14.37
CA ASN A 479 2.86 -5.29 13.25
C ASN A 479 2.36 -6.11 12.06
N GLY A 480 1.23 -6.81 12.25
CA GLY A 480 0.49 -7.40 11.14
C GLY A 480 -0.02 -6.31 10.18
N GLY A 481 0.36 -6.38 8.90
CA GLY A 481 0.08 -5.31 7.92
C GLY A 481 -0.95 -5.66 6.85
N TRP A 482 -1.08 -6.95 6.52
CA TRP A 482 -2.00 -7.40 5.47
C TRP A 482 -2.52 -8.80 5.76
N LEU A 483 -3.79 -9.07 5.47
CA LEU A 483 -4.42 -10.37 5.67
C LEU A 483 -5.36 -10.69 4.49
N GLN A 484 -5.22 -11.88 3.92
CA GLN A 484 -6.08 -12.30 2.82
C GLN A 484 -6.36 -13.80 2.82
N THR A 485 -7.63 -14.16 2.75
CA THR A 485 -8.07 -15.55 2.54
C THR A 485 -7.77 -15.94 1.11
N SER A 486 -7.19 -17.13 0.89
CA SER A 486 -7.04 -17.68 -0.46
C SER A 486 -8.41 -17.80 -1.11
N LEU A 487 -8.47 -17.60 -2.42
CA LEU A 487 -9.75 -17.56 -3.15
C LEU A 487 -10.51 -18.90 -3.15
N ASP A 488 -9.83 -19.99 -2.79
CA ASP A 488 -10.39 -21.32 -2.58
C ASP A 488 -10.64 -21.68 -1.10
N ASP A 489 -10.50 -20.70 -0.19
CA ASP A 489 -10.72 -20.79 1.25
C ASP A 489 -9.89 -21.87 1.99
N LYS A 490 -8.75 -22.26 1.44
CA LYS A 490 -7.88 -23.23 2.12
C LYS A 490 -6.88 -22.58 3.05
N TYR A 491 -6.39 -21.40 2.67
CA TYR A 491 -5.28 -20.75 3.35
C TYR A 491 -5.63 -19.32 3.73
N LEU A 492 -4.92 -18.83 4.74
CA LEU A 492 -4.90 -17.44 5.13
C LEU A 492 -3.46 -16.93 5.02
N TYR A 493 -3.26 -15.89 4.22
CA TYR A 493 -1.96 -15.26 4.04
C TYR A 493 -1.88 -14.00 4.89
N HIS A 494 -0.73 -13.77 5.51
CA HIS A 494 -0.54 -12.64 6.41
C HIS A 494 0.87 -12.03 6.29
N ALA A 495 0.95 -10.72 6.10
CA ALA A 495 2.22 -9.99 6.14
C ALA A 495 2.52 -9.52 7.56
N VAL A 496 3.67 -9.95 8.10
CA VAL A 496 4.14 -9.57 9.43
C VAL A 496 5.38 -8.69 9.28
N VAL A 497 5.24 -7.38 9.55
CA VAL A 497 6.32 -6.39 9.45
C VAL A 497 7.43 -6.67 10.48
N GLY A 498 7.09 -7.34 11.59
CA GLY A 498 7.98 -7.60 12.70
C GLY A 498 8.14 -6.39 13.62
N ARG A 499 9.00 -6.53 14.61
CA ARG A 499 9.24 -5.51 15.64
C ARG A 499 10.71 -5.24 15.80
N GLN A 500 11.10 -3.97 15.73
CA GLN A 500 12.49 -3.58 15.89
C GLN A 500 13.00 -3.86 17.32
N PRO A 501 14.29 -4.22 17.50
CA PRO A 501 14.88 -4.38 18.82
C PRO A 501 14.84 -3.06 19.62
N SER A 502 14.56 -3.13 20.92
CA SER A 502 14.56 -1.97 21.81
C SER A 502 14.97 -2.37 23.23
N GLY A 503 16.04 -1.76 23.73
CA GLY A 503 16.63 -2.12 25.02
C GLY A 503 17.05 -3.60 25.06
N ASP A 504 16.49 -4.35 26.01
CA ASP A 504 16.72 -5.79 26.14
C ASP A 504 15.83 -6.64 25.22
N ASP A 505 14.81 -6.03 24.61
CA ASP A 505 13.93 -6.70 23.68
C ASP A 505 14.60 -6.87 22.32
N LYS A 506 14.72 -8.12 21.87
CA LYS A 506 15.34 -8.45 20.58
C LYS A 506 14.43 -8.21 19.39
N GLY A 507 13.17 -7.82 19.62
CA GLY A 507 12.21 -7.64 18.55
C GLY A 507 11.62 -8.98 18.07
N SER A 508 10.91 -8.94 16.95
CA SER A 508 10.38 -10.11 16.25
C SER A 508 10.75 -10.04 14.76
N PRO A 509 11.00 -11.19 14.10
CA PRO A 509 11.42 -11.21 12.72
C PRO A 509 10.27 -10.83 11.76
N PRO A 510 10.58 -10.28 10.58
CA PRO A 510 9.61 -10.05 9.53
C PRO A 510 9.44 -11.27 8.60
N TYR A 511 8.20 -11.57 8.22
CA TYR A 511 7.88 -12.72 7.35
C TYR A 511 6.50 -12.62 6.70
N ILE A 512 6.29 -13.39 5.64
CA ILE A 512 4.95 -13.75 5.15
C ILE A 512 4.55 -15.06 5.79
N LEU A 513 3.39 -15.09 6.42
CA LEU A 513 2.80 -16.26 7.07
C LEU A 513 1.73 -16.88 6.17
N LYS A 514 1.73 -18.22 6.06
CA LYS A 514 0.64 -19.00 5.46
C LYS A 514 0.05 -19.92 6.52
N LEU A 515 -1.24 -19.78 6.78
CA LEU A 515 -2.01 -20.65 7.68
C LEU A 515 -2.94 -21.55 6.88
N ASP A 516 -3.09 -22.81 7.29
CA ASP A 516 -4.17 -23.70 6.87
C ASP A 516 -5.39 -23.43 7.77
N ILE A 517 -6.50 -23.04 7.15
CA ILE A 517 -7.76 -22.73 7.82
C ILE A 517 -8.86 -23.75 7.52
N GLN A 518 -8.56 -24.82 6.79
CA GLN A 518 -9.58 -25.74 6.27
C GLN A 518 -10.37 -26.43 7.40
N LYS A 519 -9.71 -26.79 8.50
CA LYS A 519 -10.37 -27.43 9.64
C LYS A 519 -11.28 -26.46 10.40
N LEU A 520 -10.87 -25.19 10.50
CA LEU A 520 -11.65 -24.13 11.10
C LEU A 520 -12.96 -23.94 10.31
N LEU A 521 -12.84 -23.80 8.98
CA LEU A 521 -14.00 -23.61 8.11
C LEU A 521 -14.91 -24.84 8.06
N ALA A 522 -14.34 -26.05 8.09
CA ALA A 522 -15.09 -27.29 8.14
C ALA A 522 -15.94 -27.45 9.42
N SER A 523 -15.65 -26.68 10.47
CA SER A 523 -16.44 -26.64 11.71
C SER A 523 -17.72 -25.81 11.57
N GLY A 524 -17.94 -25.16 10.42
CA GLY A 524 -19.16 -24.43 10.07
C GLY A 524 -19.45 -23.27 11.03
N ASP A 525 -20.73 -23.12 11.39
CA ASP A 525 -21.21 -22.01 12.24
C ASP A 525 -20.85 -22.18 13.74
N SER A 526 -20.09 -23.21 14.12
CA SER A 526 -19.76 -23.50 15.52
C SER A 526 -18.32 -24.01 15.70
N PRO A 527 -17.31 -23.22 15.28
CA PRO A 527 -15.91 -23.57 15.54
C PRO A 527 -15.68 -23.76 17.04
N GLN A 528 -14.70 -24.57 17.39
CA GLN A 528 -14.25 -24.76 18.76
C GLN A 528 -13.00 -23.94 19.06
N CYS A 529 -12.15 -23.72 18.05
CA CYS A 529 -10.93 -22.94 18.20
C CYS A 529 -11.18 -21.60 18.88
N ASN A 530 -10.44 -21.36 19.96
CA ASN A 530 -10.44 -20.13 20.72
C ASN A 530 -9.11 -20.06 21.49
N ILE A 531 -8.34 -18.98 21.31
CA ILE A 531 -7.11 -18.77 22.11
C ILE A 531 -7.53 -18.17 23.45
N ASP A 532 -7.54 -18.95 24.52
CA ASP A 532 -7.96 -18.49 25.86
C ASP A 532 -7.01 -18.84 27.00
N THR A 533 -5.89 -19.49 26.67
CA THR A 533 -4.79 -19.71 27.61
C THR A 533 -3.44 -19.19 27.09
N LEU A 534 -2.55 -18.86 28.03
CA LEU A 534 -1.16 -18.52 27.69
C LEU A 534 -0.41 -19.67 27.02
N ASP A 535 -0.81 -20.92 27.21
CA ASP A 535 -0.17 -22.05 26.51
C ASP A 535 -0.60 -22.07 25.04
N GLU A 536 -1.86 -21.76 24.74
CA GLU A 536 -2.40 -21.72 23.37
C GLU A 536 -1.84 -20.61 22.51
N VAL A 537 -1.63 -19.42 23.08
CA VAL A 537 -0.91 -18.28 22.44
C VAL A 537 0.41 -18.74 21.80
N THR A 538 1.00 -19.80 22.36
CA THR A 538 2.35 -20.26 22.08
C THR A 538 2.42 -21.54 21.26
N ALA A 539 1.28 -22.22 21.18
CA ALA A 539 1.11 -23.52 20.54
C ALA A 539 0.25 -23.43 19.27
N GLY A 540 -0.49 -22.34 19.07
CA GLY A 540 -1.44 -22.15 17.98
C GLY A 540 -2.83 -22.71 18.29
N GLY A 541 -3.26 -22.62 19.55
CA GLY A 541 -4.53 -23.21 20.02
C GLY A 541 -4.41 -24.66 20.49
N ALA A 542 -5.40 -25.13 21.25
CA ALA A 542 -5.48 -26.51 21.75
C ALA A 542 -6.50 -27.34 20.98
N GLU A 543 -7.49 -26.69 20.38
CA GLU A 543 -8.54 -27.32 19.62
C GLU A 543 -8.05 -27.80 18.26
N SER A 544 -8.63 -28.91 17.79
CA SER A 544 -8.20 -29.57 16.56
C SER A 544 -8.53 -28.81 15.28
N ASP A 545 -9.43 -27.82 15.37
CA ASP A 545 -9.87 -26.97 14.28
C ASP A 545 -9.15 -25.63 14.22
N CYS A 546 -8.20 -25.35 15.13
CA CYS A 546 -7.41 -24.14 15.05
C CYS A 546 -6.55 -24.06 13.78
N PRO A 547 -6.36 -22.86 13.20
CA PRO A 547 -5.45 -22.64 12.09
C PRO A 547 -4.05 -23.18 12.38
N ALA A 548 -3.44 -23.82 11.39
CA ALA A 548 -2.10 -24.37 11.51
C ALA A 548 -1.11 -23.62 10.63
N VAL A 549 0.10 -23.36 11.14
CA VAL A 549 1.18 -22.78 10.32
C VAL A 549 1.61 -23.78 9.26
N VAL A 550 1.43 -23.42 7.99
CA VAL A 550 1.95 -24.17 6.84
C VAL A 550 3.39 -23.78 6.59
N ASP A 551 3.64 -22.48 6.50
CA ASP A 551 4.97 -21.95 6.26
C ASP A 551 5.14 -20.49 6.72
N THR A 552 6.39 -20.10 6.90
CA THR A 552 6.82 -18.72 7.14
C THR A 552 7.95 -18.38 6.17
N LEU A 553 7.72 -17.48 5.23
CA LEU A 553 8.74 -16.99 4.30
C LEU A 553 9.44 -15.77 4.90
N PRO A 554 10.76 -15.81 5.18
CA PRO A 554 11.50 -14.64 5.63
C PRO A 554 11.37 -13.48 4.62
N ALA A 555 10.98 -12.32 5.11
CA ALA A 555 10.74 -11.12 4.29
C ALA A 555 11.49 -9.93 4.92
N PRO A 556 12.81 -9.83 4.74
CA PRO A 556 13.59 -8.71 5.28
C PRO A 556 13.04 -7.37 4.78
N GLY A 557 13.14 -6.35 5.63
CA GLY A 557 12.52 -5.04 5.40
C GLY A 557 11.16 -4.88 6.09
N GLY A 558 10.47 -5.98 6.42
CA GLY A 558 9.17 -5.93 7.11
C GLY A 558 8.01 -5.78 6.14
N PRO A 559 7.49 -6.87 5.57
CA PRO A 559 6.41 -6.79 4.59
C PRO A 559 5.19 -6.18 5.26
N HIS A 560 4.58 -5.23 4.57
CA HIS A 560 3.44 -4.50 5.07
C HIS A 560 2.18 -4.83 4.28
N TRP A 561 2.24 -4.71 2.96
CA TRP A 561 1.13 -5.01 2.07
C TRP A 561 1.39 -6.27 1.23
N GLY A 562 0.32 -6.91 0.75
CA GLY A 562 0.39 -8.04 -0.17
C GLY A 562 -0.70 -8.04 -1.23
N ALA A 563 -0.52 -8.85 -2.27
CA ALA A 563 -1.52 -9.08 -3.30
C ALA A 563 -1.52 -10.55 -3.73
N LEU A 564 -2.72 -11.12 -3.89
CA LEU A 564 -2.86 -12.45 -4.47
C LEU A 564 -2.87 -12.34 -5.99
N ASP A 565 -2.18 -13.26 -6.65
CA ASP A 565 -2.34 -13.47 -8.08
C ASP A 565 -3.53 -14.40 -8.34
N ASN A 566 -4.62 -13.82 -8.86
CA ASN A 566 -5.81 -14.54 -9.28
C ASN A 566 -5.82 -14.84 -10.78
N LEU A 567 -4.69 -14.70 -11.49
CA LEU A 567 -4.59 -14.92 -12.93
C LEU A 567 -3.71 -16.13 -13.23
N GLN A 568 -4.13 -16.94 -14.20
CA GLN A 568 -3.36 -18.08 -14.68
C GLN A 568 -3.38 -18.16 -16.20
N LEU A 569 -2.19 -18.28 -16.81
CA LEU A 569 -2.08 -18.51 -18.24
C LEU A 569 -2.54 -19.94 -18.59
N GLY A 570 -3.62 -20.05 -19.37
CA GLY A 570 -4.18 -21.30 -19.84
C GLY A 570 -3.47 -21.88 -21.06
N GLU A 571 -3.77 -23.14 -21.38
CA GLU A 571 -3.23 -23.82 -22.57
C GLU A 571 -3.69 -23.18 -23.90
N ASP A 572 -4.80 -22.42 -23.86
CA ASP A 572 -5.30 -21.64 -24.99
C ASP A 572 -4.53 -20.33 -25.23
N GLY A 573 -3.55 -20.05 -24.37
CA GLY A 573 -2.69 -18.88 -24.43
C GLY A 573 -3.36 -17.60 -23.94
N TYR A 574 -4.47 -17.67 -23.20
CA TYR A 574 -5.11 -16.53 -22.52
C TYR A 574 -4.96 -16.66 -21.00
N TYR A 575 -5.02 -15.54 -20.28
CA TYR A 575 -5.17 -15.58 -18.83
C TYR A 575 -6.61 -15.94 -18.48
N HIS A 576 -6.77 -16.71 -17.41
CA HIS A 576 -8.05 -17.08 -16.81
C HIS A 576 -8.00 -16.69 -15.35
N GLU A 577 -9.12 -16.18 -14.84
CA GLU A 577 -9.26 -15.98 -13.40
C GLU A 577 -9.29 -17.35 -12.70
N THR A 578 -8.51 -17.49 -11.64
CA THR A 578 -8.36 -18.73 -10.88
C THR A 578 -8.54 -18.48 -9.39
N THR A 579 -9.07 -19.49 -8.69
CA THR A 579 -9.10 -19.49 -7.22
C THR A 579 -7.87 -20.18 -6.62
N ASP A 580 -7.07 -20.88 -7.44
CA ASP A 580 -5.83 -21.54 -7.01
C ASP A 580 -4.67 -20.56 -7.05
N VAL A 581 -4.47 -19.84 -5.94
CA VAL A 581 -3.42 -18.81 -5.84
C VAL A 581 -2.04 -19.47 -5.82
N ARG A 582 -1.24 -19.20 -6.85
CA ARG A 582 0.14 -19.73 -6.98
C ARG A 582 1.24 -18.69 -6.86
N ARG A 583 0.89 -17.40 -6.86
CA ARG A 583 1.83 -16.30 -6.65
C ARG A 583 1.24 -15.26 -5.72
N ILE A 584 2.14 -14.62 -4.96
CA ILE A 584 1.82 -13.55 -4.03
C ILE A 584 2.85 -12.45 -4.24
N ALA A 585 2.41 -11.20 -4.35
CA ALA A 585 3.29 -10.05 -4.28
C ALA A 585 3.30 -9.47 -2.87
N TYR A 586 4.40 -8.85 -2.46
CA TYR A 586 4.45 -8.06 -1.23
C TYR A 586 5.38 -6.85 -1.35
N SER A 587 5.06 -5.79 -0.61
CA SER A 587 5.92 -4.61 -0.37
C SER A 587 6.12 -4.41 1.13
N ASN A 588 6.95 -3.44 1.52
CA ASN A 588 7.34 -3.24 2.91
C ASN A 588 7.29 -1.79 3.40
N TYR A 589 6.75 -0.88 2.61
CA TYR A 589 6.42 0.45 3.09
C TYR A 589 5.07 0.43 3.81
N PHE A 590 4.95 1.16 4.92
CA PHE A 590 3.66 1.37 5.60
C PHE A 590 3.10 2.75 5.30
N VAL A 591 3.51 3.76 6.05
CA VAL A 591 3.03 5.12 5.85
C VAL A 591 4.10 6.04 6.39
N ALA A 592 4.32 7.14 5.69
CA ALA A 592 5.28 8.16 6.03
C ALA A 592 5.05 8.57 7.49
N ARG A 593 6.12 9.09 8.08
CA ARG A 593 6.10 9.70 9.42
C ARG A 593 5.96 8.70 10.58
N THR A 594 5.47 7.46 10.39
CA THR A 594 5.35 6.46 11.48
C THR A 594 6.67 5.82 11.91
N GLY A 595 7.70 5.87 11.07
CA GLY A 595 8.97 5.19 11.29
C GLY A 595 8.97 3.71 10.84
N LEU A 596 7.86 3.19 10.32
CA LEU A 596 7.80 1.89 9.65
C LEU A 596 8.00 2.11 8.14
N ASN A 597 9.26 2.35 7.76
CA ASN A 597 9.62 2.77 6.40
C ASN A 597 9.89 1.60 5.45
N GLY A 598 10.29 0.43 5.99
CA GLY A 598 10.74 -0.68 5.16
C GLY A 598 12.08 -0.44 4.47
N ASP A 599 12.39 -1.29 3.49
CA ASP A 599 13.53 -1.13 2.58
C ASP A 599 13.09 -0.93 1.10
N HIS A 600 11.84 -0.48 0.92
CA HIS A 600 11.24 -0.08 -0.35
C HIS A 600 11.37 -1.11 -1.48
N ARG A 601 11.11 -2.38 -1.18
CA ARG A 601 11.15 -3.46 -2.19
C ARG A 601 9.79 -4.03 -2.48
N VAL A 602 9.58 -4.40 -3.74
CA VAL A 602 8.44 -5.21 -4.19
C VAL A 602 8.94 -6.58 -4.60
N CYS A 603 8.46 -7.62 -3.94
CA CYS A 603 8.90 -8.99 -4.13
C CYS A 603 7.74 -9.88 -4.60
N LEU A 604 8.06 -10.99 -5.27
CA LEU A 604 7.12 -12.05 -5.59
C LEU A 604 7.50 -13.33 -4.85
N ALA A 605 6.51 -14.04 -4.32
CA ALA A 605 6.64 -15.36 -3.74
C ALA A 605 5.76 -16.36 -4.51
N ASP A 606 6.32 -17.54 -4.78
CA ASP A 606 5.62 -18.68 -5.34
C ASP A 606 5.06 -19.57 -4.24
N VAL A 607 3.84 -20.08 -4.45
CA VAL A 607 3.28 -21.19 -3.67
C VAL A 607 3.67 -22.50 -4.36
N LEU A 608 4.55 -23.27 -3.73
CA LEU A 608 5.06 -24.52 -4.27
C LEU A 608 4.02 -25.64 -4.21
N ALA A 609 4.32 -26.76 -4.89
CA ALA A 609 3.42 -27.92 -4.95
C ALA A 609 3.21 -28.62 -3.60
N ASP A 610 4.13 -28.43 -2.64
CA ASP A 610 3.99 -28.88 -1.25
C ASP A 610 3.38 -27.80 -0.34
N GLU A 611 2.85 -26.73 -0.96
CA GLU A 611 2.17 -25.61 -0.32
C GLU A 611 3.07 -24.68 0.50
N THR A 612 4.38 -24.91 0.50
CA THR A 612 5.37 -23.97 1.06
C THR A 612 5.55 -22.73 0.16
N LEU A 613 6.09 -21.67 0.74
CA LEU A 613 6.36 -20.40 0.07
C LEU A 613 7.83 -20.32 -0.34
N ALA A 614 8.11 -19.83 -1.54
CA ALA A 614 9.46 -19.57 -2.01
C ALA A 614 9.56 -18.21 -2.69
N LEU A 615 10.56 -17.41 -2.32
CA LEU A 615 10.85 -16.16 -3.01
C LEU A 615 11.19 -16.43 -4.48
N ASP A 616 10.52 -15.73 -5.41
CA ASP A 616 10.84 -15.84 -6.83
C ASP A 616 12.15 -15.12 -7.13
N THR A 617 13.24 -15.89 -7.08
CA THR A 617 14.58 -15.39 -7.37
C THR A 617 14.81 -15.03 -8.85
N LYS A 618 13.84 -15.20 -9.75
CA LYS A 618 13.93 -14.72 -11.14
C LYS A 618 13.28 -13.37 -11.32
N PHE A 619 12.40 -12.96 -10.42
CA PHE A 619 11.85 -11.61 -10.38
C PHE A 619 12.93 -10.68 -9.85
N ARG A 620 13.62 -10.00 -10.77
CA ARG A 620 14.84 -9.24 -10.47
C ARG A 620 14.75 -7.84 -11.01
N ASP A 621 15.26 -6.90 -10.22
CA ASP A 621 15.51 -5.54 -10.67
C ASP A 621 16.58 -5.49 -11.78
N THR A 622 16.68 -4.36 -12.46
CA THR A 622 17.70 -4.05 -13.47
C THR A 622 19.14 -4.16 -12.96
N THR A 623 19.35 -4.04 -11.64
CA THR A 623 20.63 -4.30 -10.96
C THR A 623 20.98 -5.81 -10.89
N GLY A 624 20.01 -6.68 -11.15
CA GLY A 624 20.12 -8.13 -11.02
C GLY A 624 19.83 -8.66 -9.62
N GLU A 625 19.48 -7.80 -8.65
CA GLU A 625 19.05 -8.23 -7.33
C GLU A 625 17.63 -8.81 -7.35
N THR A 626 17.33 -9.73 -6.44
CA THR A 626 15.97 -10.29 -6.31
C THR A 626 15.04 -9.23 -5.71
N CYS A 627 13.78 -9.22 -6.18
CA CYS A 627 12.81 -8.15 -5.93
C CYS A 627 13.13 -6.87 -6.71
N ILE A 628 12.16 -5.97 -6.76
CA ILE A 628 12.30 -4.66 -7.40
C ILE A 628 12.62 -3.64 -6.33
N ASP A 629 13.79 -3.03 -6.44
CA ASP A 629 14.23 -1.95 -5.56
C ASP A 629 13.62 -0.62 -6.01
N PHE A 630 12.92 0.07 -5.12
CA PHE A 630 12.39 1.41 -5.32
C PHE A 630 13.32 2.51 -4.76
N ASP A 631 14.44 2.17 -4.11
CA ASP A 631 15.48 3.13 -3.70
C ASP A 631 16.39 3.54 -4.88
N ARG A 632 15.77 4.00 -5.97
CA ARG A 632 16.43 4.37 -7.22
C ARG A 632 16.88 5.81 -7.24
N ALA A 633 17.91 6.11 -8.03
CA ALA A 633 18.27 7.51 -8.32
C ALA A 633 17.41 8.12 -9.43
N SER A 634 16.93 7.30 -10.35
CA SER A 634 16.23 7.72 -11.55
C SER A 634 15.11 6.75 -11.92
N TRP A 635 14.04 7.31 -12.46
CA TRP A 635 12.87 6.61 -12.98
C TRP A 635 12.62 7.00 -14.44
N PRO A 636 11.77 6.26 -15.17
CA PRO A 636 11.35 6.67 -16.52
C PRO A 636 10.77 8.10 -16.57
N HIS A 637 10.18 8.57 -15.46
CA HIS A 637 9.64 9.93 -15.31
C HIS A 637 10.63 10.98 -14.79
N GLY A 638 11.89 10.62 -14.49
CA GLY A 638 12.95 11.55 -14.13
C GLY A 638 13.79 11.17 -12.90
N ASP A 639 14.74 12.04 -12.56
CA ASP A 639 15.70 11.86 -11.47
C ASP A 639 15.14 12.38 -10.14
N TRP A 640 14.04 11.80 -9.67
CA TRP A 640 13.36 12.21 -8.44
C TRP A 640 13.83 11.48 -7.18
N GLY A 641 14.59 10.39 -7.35
CA GLY A 641 15.19 9.65 -6.25
C GLY A 641 14.32 8.47 -5.76
N PRO A 642 14.52 8.05 -4.49
CA PRO A 642 13.85 6.86 -3.95
C PRO A 642 12.33 7.06 -3.89
N ALA A 643 11.59 5.98 -4.12
CA ALA A 643 10.14 5.93 -4.00
C ALA A 643 9.70 4.86 -2.99
N LYS A 644 8.46 4.96 -2.52
CA LYS A 644 7.88 4.18 -1.43
C LYS A 644 6.70 3.35 -1.97
N PRO A 645 6.89 2.06 -2.31
CA PRO A 645 5.85 1.22 -2.87
C PRO A 645 4.91 0.71 -1.78
N HIS A 646 3.62 1.00 -1.89
CA HIS A 646 2.61 0.53 -0.92
C HIS A 646 1.76 -0.61 -1.49
N SER A 647 0.60 -0.30 -2.06
CA SER A 647 -0.32 -1.32 -2.59
C SER A 647 0.09 -1.77 -4.00
N MET A 648 -0.26 -3.01 -4.35
CA MET A 648 -0.10 -3.52 -5.71
C MET A 648 -1.22 -4.48 -6.13
N LEU A 649 -1.38 -4.63 -7.45
CA LEU A 649 -2.37 -5.52 -8.07
C LEU A 649 -1.76 -6.25 -9.26
N PHE A 650 -2.03 -7.55 -9.39
CA PHE A 650 -1.84 -8.27 -10.63
C PHE A 650 -2.94 -7.89 -11.61
N VAL A 651 -2.55 -7.47 -12.81
CA VAL A 651 -3.47 -7.00 -13.84
C VAL A 651 -3.02 -7.48 -15.21
N THR A 652 -3.96 -7.64 -16.12
CA THR A 652 -3.69 -7.93 -17.52
C THR A 652 -4.69 -7.15 -18.38
N ALA A 653 -4.40 -6.98 -19.66
CA ALA A 653 -5.34 -6.29 -20.55
C ALA A 653 -6.64 -7.10 -20.68
N ASP A 654 -7.78 -6.44 -20.79
CA ASP A 654 -9.08 -7.12 -20.87
C ASP A 654 -9.16 -8.12 -22.04
N ASP A 655 -8.51 -7.79 -23.16
CA ASP A 655 -8.43 -8.64 -24.35
C ASP A 655 -7.56 -9.90 -24.15
N ASP A 656 -6.75 -9.94 -23.09
CA ASP A 656 -5.87 -11.05 -22.74
C ASP A 656 -6.50 -12.04 -21.75
N VAL A 657 -7.71 -11.74 -21.22
CA VAL A 657 -8.48 -12.60 -20.29
C VAL A 657 -9.68 -13.23 -20.98
N LYS A 658 -9.98 -14.50 -20.65
CA LYS A 658 -11.17 -15.21 -21.16
C LYS A 658 -12.11 -15.75 -20.10
#